data_AF-A0A235IU91-F1
#
_entry.id   AF-A0A235IU91-F1
#
_cell.length_a   1.000
_cell.length_b   1.000
_cell.length_c   1.000
_cell.angle_alpha   90.00
_cell.angle_beta   90.00
_cell.angle_gamma   90.00
#
_symmetry.space_group_name_H-M   'P 1'
#
loop_
_entity.id
_entity.type
_entity.pdbx_description
1 polymer ?
#
loop_
_entity_poly.entity_id
_entity_poly.type
_entity_poly.pdbx_seq_one_letter_code
_entity_poly.pdbx_strand_id
1 'polypeptide(L)'
;MSDHTVQRQKSNISNFINPTLASQSISTLANPVRGFGTQINTTPAQTGTEVAPNLQAAKFADEQSLKPEVIQQKPLSHDISHISLHRPQAKLTQDEPGDKYEQEADMMAQVMSMPDFAVQREIVAEEQTQPLGTAITPLRHKLPYVMQQSSTHVTSLQQKLVIQRFGSEEHKSLGDRGSGGQSYDFNQGKEVTVANASYPSGEMPFRLTHGDITMLSGDYFDPRDTRTNEQGVEEPVPDSLFRLAAIPSPNPGKSPGTQDEIIYAIKTINHQDPRFAENPTPEQPEGGVWGQLKFSQAVIAAVDNRYLRLAANNSEHFAAPHGIAGPGGGNRSSAGGSYRALHEEAILRAFFAGQSKQNIGEAMAREAAAHHFLTDHFAAGHLRTPRADIRGYWRQKYPLFFSNMKRKIALDVARYINENTTNPATVLGTVSAIYDDIIAQVQEKTADMPELGFDDLVALVAHDFDNEQGLWVVNDLGNRWKTFGDSNLNKKDQNNQTAQMAELAVQLGCKDIDHAHALGTSNPGPYSSEWILNTVKTQAASPAVTGTQYAPEQVLPHIDPDANNGTQNWQADSLDALWTVKIRSDLDQTYGQAITASIQSGEIKHKLDGMAAQFPDNQKVKGGWLGTVHPKAAFINGFLNPLLANPLVGLRSVIDFNPSEGQAGFNEDDVVMEESTNDLPKLTLNQRADRVRALIGGWTGEDEGERVIEIFSTASVTDRPQLYRLVEGHAWTGDWIEGVFTTDDDIVDALYRSQLNRLRDIINGKN
;
A
#
# COMPACT_ATOMS: atom_id res chain seq x y z
N MET A 1 13.01 27.19 65.91
CA MET A 1 14.41 26.72 65.89
C MET A 1 14.44 25.33 66.52
N SER A 2 15.32 24.46 66.02
CA SER A 2 15.87 23.28 66.70
C SER A 2 14.93 22.10 67.05
N ASP A 3 15.00 21.08 66.20
CA ASP A 3 15.19 19.62 66.44
C ASP A 3 15.05 19.03 67.87
N HIS A 4 14.59 17.79 68.10
CA HIS A 4 15.20 16.56 67.54
C HIS A 4 14.33 15.26 67.49
N THR A 5 14.85 14.34 66.67
CA THR A 5 14.55 12.92 66.38
C THR A 5 14.35 11.91 67.54
N VAL A 6 13.71 10.76 67.22
CA VAL A 6 13.63 9.51 68.02
C VAL A 6 13.92 8.26 67.15
N GLN A 7 14.45 7.18 67.74
CA GLN A 7 14.58 5.82 67.15
C GLN A 7 14.04 4.74 68.11
N ARG A 8 13.54 3.59 67.59
CA ARG A 8 14.11 2.22 67.85
C ARG A 8 13.36 1.04 67.19
N GLN A 9 14.01 -0.13 67.21
CA GLN A 9 13.57 -1.47 66.78
C GLN A 9 12.57 -2.10 67.80
N LYS A 10 11.98 -3.32 67.71
CA LYS A 10 12.23 -4.57 66.94
C LYS A 10 11.03 -5.55 67.11
N SER A 11 10.85 -6.58 66.26
CA SER A 11 9.95 -7.74 66.52
C SER A 11 10.36 -8.99 65.70
N ASN A 12 9.76 -10.16 65.99
CA ASN A 12 10.11 -11.47 65.38
C ASN A 12 8.97 -12.52 65.52
N ILE A 13 8.68 -13.28 64.43
CA ILE A 13 8.36 -14.74 64.35
C ILE A 13 7.12 -15.25 65.18
N SER A 14 6.12 -16.01 64.69
CA SER A 14 5.96 -17.10 63.68
C SER A 14 4.44 -17.28 63.30
N ASN A 15 3.86 -18.22 62.51
CA ASN A 15 4.27 -19.27 61.54
C ASN A 15 3.02 -19.76 60.73
N PHE A 16 3.14 -20.89 59.97
CA PHE A 16 2.09 -21.70 59.29
C PHE A 16 1.46 -21.10 58.00
N ILE A 17 2.03 -21.36 56.81
CA ILE A 17 2.00 -22.57 55.95
C ILE A 17 0.92 -22.47 54.86
N ASN A 18 1.35 -22.64 53.60
CA ASN A 18 0.52 -22.72 52.39
C ASN A 18 1.28 -23.64 51.37
N PRO A 19 0.65 -24.63 50.71
CA PRO A 19 1.37 -25.67 49.96
C PRO A 19 1.72 -25.31 48.49
N THR A 20 2.77 -25.98 48.01
CA THR A 20 3.46 -25.92 46.72
C THR A 20 2.60 -26.06 45.45
N LEU A 21 2.90 -25.49 44.26
CA LEU A 21 4.14 -25.37 43.42
C LEU A 21 4.49 -26.60 42.53
N ALA A 22 4.31 -26.44 41.21
CA ALA A 22 5.08 -27.01 40.08
C ALA A 22 4.51 -26.43 38.76
N SER A 23 5.27 -26.09 37.70
CA SER A 23 6.72 -25.97 37.50
C SER A 23 7.02 -24.79 36.53
N GLN A 24 8.27 -24.36 36.44
CA GLN A 24 8.74 -23.27 35.56
C GLN A 24 9.54 -23.80 34.36
N SER A 25 9.50 -23.10 33.21
CA SER A 25 10.68 -22.85 32.37
C SER A 25 10.40 -21.78 31.31
N ILE A 26 11.15 -20.68 31.32
CA ILE A 26 11.25 -19.72 30.21
C ILE A 26 12.57 -19.99 29.47
N SER A 27 12.64 -19.73 28.17
CA SER A 27 13.89 -19.72 27.42
C SER A 27 13.94 -18.51 26.47
N THR A 28 15.12 -17.90 26.34
CA THR A 28 15.36 -16.66 25.60
C THR A 28 15.79 -16.89 24.15
N LEU A 29 15.86 -15.81 23.37
CA LEU A 29 16.11 -15.82 21.92
C LEU A 29 17.41 -16.52 21.51
N ALA A 30 17.37 -17.19 20.35
CA ALA A 30 18.50 -17.50 19.49
C ALA A 30 18.06 -17.45 18.01
N ASN A 31 18.97 -17.13 17.10
CA ASN A 31 18.65 -16.87 15.69
C ASN A 31 18.30 -18.15 14.91
N PRO A 32 17.31 -18.12 13.99
CA PRO A 32 17.10 -19.19 13.02
C PRO A 32 18.12 -19.10 11.87
N VAL A 33 18.74 -20.22 11.52
CA VAL A 33 19.59 -20.37 10.32
C VAL A 33 18.80 -21.04 9.19
N ARG A 34 19.05 -20.61 7.95
CA ARG A 34 18.38 -21.08 6.72
C ARG A 34 18.61 -22.59 6.49
N GLY A 35 17.55 -23.34 6.17
CA GLY A 35 17.65 -24.72 5.68
C GLY A 35 16.30 -25.29 5.22
N PHE A 36 16.17 -25.58 3.91
CA PHE A 36 15.04 -26.33 3.34
C PHE A 36 15.33 -27.83 3.39
N GLY A 37 14.28 -28.65 3.55
CA GLY A 37 14.37 -30.11 3.42
C GLY A 37 12.98 -30.74 3.34
N THR A 38 12.72 -31.54 2.30
CA THR A 38 11.41 -32.17 2.03
C THR A 38 11.48 -33.70 2.22
N GLN A 39 10.31 -34.35 2.08
CA GLN A 39 10.08 -35.79 1.86
C GLN A 39 9.87 -36.71 3.10
N ILE A 40 8.58 -37.00 3.34
CA ILE A 40 7.93 -38.32 3.17
C ILE A 40 8.64 -39.58 3.71
N ASN A 41 7.89 -40.33 4.53
CA ASN A 41 8.24 -41.59 5.19
C ASN A 41 8.92 -42.68 4.33
N THR A 42 9.96 -43.31 4.91
CA THR A 42 10.19 -44.77 4.84
C THR A 42 10.71 -45.31 6.19
N THR A 43 10.61 -46.63 6.40
CA THR A 43 10.73 -47.32 7.71
C THR A 43 12.20 -47.77 7.99
N PRO A 44 12.66 -47.95 9.25
CA PRO A 44 14.09 -47.82 9.61
C PRO A 44 14.85 -49.16 9.79
N ALA A 45 16.18 -49.08 9.78
CA ALA A 45 17.07 -50.17 10.22
C ALA A 45 18.37 -49.69 10.91
N GLN A 46 18.57 -50.19 12.14
CA GLN A 46 19.85 -50.59 12.77
C GLN A 46 21.06 -49.62 12.85
N THR A 47 21.20 -49.02 14.03
CA THR A 47 22.40 -49.05 14.91
C THR A 47 23.82 -49.12 14.30
N GLY A 48 24.62 -48.07 14.58
CA GLY A 48 26.10 -48.09 14.57
C GLY A 48 26.65 -47.13 15.63
N THR A 49 27.78 -47.45 16.27
CA THR A 49 28.33 -46.69 17.42
C THR A 49 29.84 -46.49 17.27
N GLU A 50 30.33 -45.25 17.40
CA GLU A 50 31.66 -44.84 17.94
C GLU A 50 31.74 -43.29 17.89
N VAL A 51 31.99 -42.55 18.98
CA VAL A 51 33.24 -42.29 19.73
C VAL A 51 34.14 -41.20 19.08
N ALA A 52 34.47 -40.16 19.86
CA ALA A 52 35.27 -38.99 19.47
C ALA A 52 36.77 -39.14 19.86
N PRO A 53 37.65 -38.15 19.53
CA PRO A 53 37.95 -37.15 20.58
C PRO A 53 38.38 -35.72 20.12
N ASN A 54 38.31 -34.81 21.11
CA ASN A 54 38.85 -33.43 21.24
C ASN A 54 40.09 -32.98 20.46
N LEU A 55 40.22 -31.65 20.28
CA LEU A 55 41.46 -30.90 20.60
C LEU A 55 41.21 -29.41 20.97
N GLN A 56 42.23 -28.81 21.61
CA GLN A 56 42.30 -27.53 22.37
C GLN A 56 41.89 -26.24 21.60
N ALA A 57 41.49 -25.09 22.17
CA ALA A 57 41.54 -24.45 23.52
C ALA A 57 42.70 -23.46 23.79
N ALA A 58 42.37 -22.16 23.85
CA ALA A 58 43.21 -21.08 24.40
C ALA A 58 42.36 -20.00 25.13
N LYS A 59 42.99 -18.88 25.54
CA LYS A 59 42.81 -18.40 26.91
C LYS A 59 43.15 -16.91 27.17
N PHE A 60 42.30 -16.23 27.96
CA PHE A 60 42.53 -14.92 28.63
C PHE A 60 42.80 -13.74 27.65
N ALA A 61 42.83 -12.46 28.04
CA ALA A 61 42.65 -11.78 29.33
C ALA A 61 41.88 -10.43 29.08
N ASP A 62 41.50 -9.57 30.03
CA ASP A 62 41.64 -9.50 31.50
C ASP A 62 40.49 -8.63 32.09
N GLU A 63 40.47 -8.34 33.40
CA GLU A 63 39.45 -7.48 34.05
C GLU A 63 40.03 -6.29 34.84
N GLN A 64 39.28 -5.16 34.90
CA GLN A 64 39.08 -4.28 36.07
C GLN A 64 38.02 -3.19 35.76
N SER A 65 36.90 -3.07 36.49
CA SER A 65 36.72 -2.41 37.82
C SER A 65 36.73 -0.87 37.72
N LEU A 66 35.76 -0.10 38.21
CA LEU A 66 35.06 -0.10 39.53
C LEU A 66 33.55 0.28 39.44
N LYS A 67 32.85 0.31 40.60
CA LYS A 67 31.43 0.76 40.74
C LYS A 67 31.32 2.11 41.54
N PRO A 68 30.19 2.54 42.17
CA PRO A 68 29.65 3.88 41.90
C PRO A 68 29.47 4.78 43.14
N GLU A 69 28.97 6.01 42.96
CA GLU A 69 28.41 6.80 44.08
C GLU A 69 27.23 7.70 43.63
N VAL A 70 26.46 8.24 44.59
CA VAL A 70 25.11 8.80 44.38
C VAL A 70 24.92 10.14 45.09
N ILE A 71 24.35 11.14 44.41
CA ILE A 71 23.78 12.34 45.03
C ILE A 71 22.40 12.63 44.42
N GLN A 72 21.42 13.00 45.26
CA GLN A 72 20.06 13.39 44.88
C GLN A 72 19.91 14.91 44.81
N GLN A 73 19.08 15.42 43.88
CA GLN A 73 18.17 16.55 44.16
C GLN A 73 17.00 16.62 43.15
N LYS A 74 16.03 17.51 43.41
CA LYS A 74 14.68 17.53 42.80
C LYS A 74 14.48 18.75 41.84
N PRO A 75 13.29 18.96 41.22
CA PRO A 75 13.19 19.36 39.82
C PRO A 75 13.42 20.85 39.57
N LEU A 76 13.82 21.18 38.34
CA LEU A 76 13.91 22.55 37.82
C LEU A 76 12.79 22.83 36.81
N SER A 77 11.85 23.68 37.21
CA SER A 77 11.01 24.43 36.27
C SER A 77 11.87 25.32 35.38
N HIS A 78 11.65 25.29 34.07
CA HIS A 78 12.37 26.16 33.14
C HIS A 78 11.43 27.20 32.53
N ASP A 79 11.80 28.47 32.72
CA ASP A 79 11.25 29.63 32.03
C ASP A 79 11.73 29.61 30.56
N ILE A 80 10.87 30.05 29.63
CA ILE A 80 11.14 30.06 28.18
C ILE A 80 11.21 31.50 27.63
N SER A 81 11.25 32.51 28.51
CA SER A 81 11.74 33.83 28.13
C SER A 81 13.25 33.76 27.84
N HIS A 82 13.63 34.18 26.62
CA HIS A 82 14.99 34.13 26.01
C HIS A 82 15.38 32.91 25.14
N ILE A 83 14.65 32.69 24.03
CA ILE A 83 15.23 32.15 22.80
C ILE A 83 15.03 33.17 21.66
N SER A 84 16.13 33.66 21.09
CA SER A 84 16.11 34.73 20.08
C SER A 84 15.87 34.19 18.67
N LEU A 85 14.74 34.56 18.06
CA LEU A 85 14.51 34.35 16.63
C LEU A 85 15.35 35.35 15.81
N HIS A 86 16.14 34.87 14.85
CA HIS A 86 16.78 35.68 13.83
C HIS A 86 16.54 35.09 12.43
N ARG A 87 15.65 35.75 11.67
CA ARG A 87 15.52 35.58 10.22
C ARG A 87 16.35 36.67 9.52
N PRO A 88 17.32 36.32 8.66
CA PRO A 88 17.80 37.24 7.64
C PRO A 88 16.74 37.34 6.52
N GLN A 89 16.07 38.49 6.39
CA GLN A 89 15.45 38.86 5.12
C GLN A 89 16.53 39.52 4.25
N ALA A 90 16.87 38.90 3.12
CA ALA A 90 17.64 39.61 2.09
C ALA A 90 16.74 40.68 1.45
N LYS A 91 17.14 41.95 1.54
CA LYS A 91 16.54 43.03 0.76
C LYS A 91 17.22 43.13 -0.60
N LEU A 92 16.47 43.60 -1.59
CA LEU A 92 17.03 44.12 -2.83
C LEU A 92 17.95 45.33 -2.53
N THR A 93 19.12 45.35 -3.15
CA THR A 93 20.03 46.49 -3.24
C THR A 93 20.56 46.58 -4.66
N GLN A 94 20.96 47.78 -5.07
CA GLN A 94 21.08 48.18 -6.47
C GLN A 94 22.55 48.28 -6.94
N ASP A 95 22.80 47.74 -8.13
CA ASP A 95 23.85 47.97 -9.13
C ASP A 95 25.32 48.23 -8.70
N GLU A 96 26.23 47.37 -9.15
CA GLU A 96 27.53 47.80 -9.71
C GLU A 96 27.58 47.37 -11.20
N PRO A 97 28.15 48.17 -12.12
CA PRO A 97 28.01 47.92 -13.56
C PRO A 97 28.89 46.76 -14.06
N GLY A 98 28.33 45.91 -14.93
CA GLY A 98 29.05 44.84 -15.63
C GLY A 98 28.76 43.41 -15.17
N ASP A 99 27.65 43.17 -14.45
CA ASP A 99 27.15 41.81 -14.18
C ASP A 99 26.75 41.11 -15.50
N LYS A 100 26.94 39.79 -15.60
CA LYS A 100 26.44 39.01 -16.74
C LYS A 100 24.91 39.12 -16.91
N TYR A 101 24.16 39.32 -15.81
CA TYR A 101 22.71 39.46 -15.87
C TYR A 101 22.28 40.80 -16.48
N GLU A 102 23.13 41.83 -16.44
CA GLU A 102 22.95 43.10 -17.16
C GLU A 102 23.09 42.87 -18.68
N GLN A 103 24.08 42.07 -19.10
CA GLN A 103 24.27 41.68 -20.50
C GLN A 103 23.13 40.78 -21.03
N GLU A 104 22.63 39.86 -20.22
CA GLU A 104 21.45 39.04 -20.55
C GLU A 104 20.18 39.91 -20.67
N ALA A 105 20.05 40.98 -19.88
CA ALA A 105 18.92 41.92 -19.94
C ALA A 105 18.98 42.84 -21.19
N ASP A 106 20.13 43.43 -21.51
CA ASP A 106 20.32 44.27 -22.70
C ASP A 106 20.08 43.48 -24.00
N MET A 107 20.53 42.22 -24.04
CA MET A 107 20.29 41.32 -25.17
C MET A 107 18.79 41.02 -25.38
N MET A 108 18.01 40.92 -24.29
CA MET A 108 16.54 40.78 -24.37
C MET A 108 15.85 42.09 -24.78
N ALA A 109 16.33 43.25 -24.32
CA ALA A 109 15.81 44.55 -24.71
C ALA A 109 16.02 44.82 -26.22
N GLN A 110 17.16 44.40 -26.78
CA GLN A 110 17.50 44.58 -28.19
C GLN A 110 16.67 43.68 -29.13
N VAL A 111 16.14 42.55 -28.65
CA VAL A 111 15.17 41.72 -29.40
C VAL A 111 13.77 42.35 -29.46
N MET A 112 13.42 43.20 -28.48
CA MET A 112 12.09 43.79 -28.34
C MET A 112 11.91 45.15 -29.05
N SER A 113 12.83 45.56 -29.93
CA SER A 113 12.81 46.90 -30.56
C SER A 113 13.12 46.94 -32.06
N MET A 114 12.18 46.49 -32.91
CA MET A 114 12.10 46.87 -34.33
C MET A 114 10.65 47.24 -34.75
N PRO A 115 10.43 48.09 -35.78
CA PRO A 115 9.21 48.91 -35.89
C PRO A 115 8.17 48.47 -36.95
N ASP A 116 6.94 48.96 -36.78
CA ASP A 116 5.79 48.82 -37.70
C ASP A 116 5.92 49.60 -39.03
N PHE A 117 5.73 48.91 -40.16
CA PHE A 117 5.18 49.38 -41.45
C PHE A 117 4.88 48.15 -42.35
N ALA A 118 3.82 48.03 -43.16
CA ALA A 118 2.56 48.79 -43.25
C ALA A 118 1.44 47.98 -43.96
N VAL A 119 0.20 48.31 -43.59
CA VAL A 119 -1.13 47.91 -44.12
C VAL A 119 -1.27 47.69 -45.64
N GLN A 120 -1.98 46.64 -46.07
CA GLN A 120 -3.08 46.75 -47.07
C GLN A 120 -4.10 45.58 -47.06
N ARG A 121 -5.21 45.77 -47.79
CA ARG A 121 -6.46 44.97 -47.85
C ARG A 121 -6.32 43.75 -48.80
N GLU A 122 -7.23 42.77 -48.92
CA GLU A 122 -8.67 42.89 -49.25
C GLU A 122 -9.51 41.61 -49.02
N ILE A 123 -10.84 41.67 -49.26
CA ILE A 123 -11.83 40.63 -48.94
C ILE A 123 -12.61 40.21 -50.21
N VAL A 124 -12.66 38.91 -50.51
CA VAL A 124 -13.58 38.23 -51.45
C VAL A 124 -13.80 36.83 -50.86
N ALA A 125 -14.95 36.46 -50.29
CA ALA A 125 -16.29 36.20 -50.86
C ALA A 125 -16.41 34.82 -51.55
N GLU A 126 -17.49 34.09 -51.23
CA GLU A 126 -17.80 32.72 -51.70
C GLU A 126 -18.45 32.72 -53.09
N GLU A 127 -18.36 31.60 -53.84
CA GLU A 127 -19.54 30.87 -54.34
C GLU A 127 -19.25 29.50 -55.02
N GLN A 128 -20.16 28.55 -54.79
CA GLN A 128 -20.63 27.42 -55.61
C GLN A 128 -19.70 26.62 -56.56
N THR A 129 -19.72 25.27 -56.43
CA THR A 129 -20.40 24.37 -57.41
C THR A 129 -20.46 22.89 -56.97
N GLN A 130 -21.40 22.14 -57.56
CA GLN A 130 -21.65 20.67 -57.47
C GLN A 130 -21.96 20.14 -58.90
N PRO A 131 -22.32 18.86 -59.17
CA PRO A 131 -22.07 17.56 -58.49
C PRO A 131 -21.53 16.46 -59.46
N LEU A 132 -21.29 15.23 -58.97
CA LEU A 132 -21.53 13.86 -59.57
C LEU A 132 -20.68 12.80 -58.81
N GLY A 133 -21.02 11.51 -58.70
CA GLY A 133 -22.27 10.80 -59.03
C GLY A 133 -22.20 9.26 -58.84
N THR A 134 -23.32 8.65 -58.43
CA THR A 134 -23.75 7.24 -58.71
C THR A 134 -23.02 6.02 -58.08
N ALA A 135 -23.59 5.57 -56.95
CA ALA A 135 -23.86 4.20 -56.47
C ALA A 135 -23.27 2.90 -57.11
N ILE A 136 -22.99 1.91 -56.23
CA ILE A 136 -23.31 0.47 -56.38
C ILE A 136 -23.64 -0.15 -55.00
N THR A 137 -24.52 -1.14 -54.95
CA THR A 137 -24.73 -2.09 -53.82
C THR A 137 -25.31 -3.38 -54.40
N PRO A 138 -25.07 -4.58 -53.82
CA PRO A 138 -26.18 -5.21 -53.09
C PRO A 138 -25.83 -6.16 -51.91
N LEU A 139 -26.66 -6.07 -50.86
CA LEU A 139 -27.26 -7.17 -50.05
C LEU A 139 -26.42 -8.07 -49.08
N ARG A 140 -26.80 -7.91 -47.79
CA ARG A 140 -27.04 -8.94 -46.75
C ARG A 140 -25.85 -9.73 -46.14
N HIS A 141 -25.68 -9.53 -44.83
CA HIS A 141 -26.41 -10.32 -43.83
C HIS A 141 -26.88 -9.48 -42.63
N LYS A 142 -27.74 -10.02 -41.76
CA LYS A 142 -28.33 -9.33 -40.60
C LYS A 142 -27.72 -9.83 -39.29
N LEU A 143 -27.30 -8.91 -38.42
CA LEU A 143 -27.35 -9.02 -36.96
C LEU A 143 -27.58 -7.61 -36.37
N PRO A 144 -28.46 -7.42 -35.36
CA PRO A 144 -28.69 -6.12 -34.76
C PRO A 144 -27.77 -5.87 -33.55
N TYR A 145 -27.07 -4.74 -33.54
CA TYR A 145 -26.48 -4.18 -32.32
C TYR A 145 -26.85 -2.70 -32.22
N VAL A 146 -27.40 -2.29 -31.07
CA VAL A 146 -27.86 -0.92 -30.83
C VAL A 146 -26.75 -0.16 -30.12
N MET A 147 -25.87 0.48 -30.89
CA MET A 147 -25.05 1.57 -30.37
C MET A 147 -25.83 2.87 -30.44
N GLN A 148 -26.45 3.24 -29.32
CA GLN A 148 -26.95 4.59 -29.12
C GLN A 148 -25.78 5.49 -28.72
N GLN A 149 -25.59 6.61 -29.40
CA GLN A 149 -24.43 7.49 -29.20
C GLN A 149 -24.58 8.31 -27.91
N SER A 150 -23.68 8.09 -26.96
CA SER A 150 -23.50 8.95 -25.78
C SER A 150 -22.23 9.78 -25.96
N SER A 151 -22.38 11.10 -26.13
CA SER A 151 -21.25 12.02 -26.34
C SER A 151 -20.49 12.26 -25.03
N THR A 152 -19.38 11.54 -24.82
CA THR A 152 -18.51 11.72 -23.65
C THR A 152 -17.68 13.00 -23.77
N HIS A 153 -18.12 14.09 -23.15
CA HIS A 153 -17.21 15.17 -22.76
C HIS A 153 -16.30 14.64 -21.65
N VAL A 154 -15.00 14.50 -21.95
CA VAL A 154 -14.00 14.02 -20.98
C VAL A 154 -13.51 15.22 -20.15
N THR A 155 -14.15 15.48 -19.03
CA THR A 155 -13.56 16.32 -17.97
C THR A 155 -12.46 15.53 -17.28
N SER A 156 -11.27 16.11 -17.20
CA SER A 156 -10.07 15.48 -16.62
C SER A 156 -10.20 15.34 -15.09
N LEU A 157 -10.67 14.18 -14.63
CA LEU A 157 -10.58 13.78 -13.23
C LEU A 157 -9.27 13.02 -13.01
N GLN A 158 -8.51 13.41 -11.97
CA GLN A 158 -7.35 12.65 -11.52
C GLN A 158 -7.85 11.35 -10.89
N GLN A 159 -7.88 10.27 -11.67
CA GLN A 159 -8.22 8.93 -11.19
C GLN A 159 -7.05 8.37 -10.39
N LYS A 160 -7.29 8.18 -9.09
CA LYS A 160 -6.27 7.86 -8.09
C LYS A 160 -6.00 6.35 -8.07
N LEU A 161 -4.82 5.95 -7.59
CA LEU A 161 -4.54 4.54 -7.34
C LEU A 161 -5.39 4.07 -6.16
N VAL A 162 -6.57 3.52 -6.44
CA VAL A 162 -7.35 2.78 -5.46
C VAL A 162 -6.52 1.57 -5.03
N ILE A 163 -6.18 1.48 -3.74
CA ILE A 163 -5.66 0.25 -3.17
C ILE A 163 -6.85 -0.40 -2.47
N GLN A 164 -7.09 -1.65 -2.81
CA GLN A 164 -8.31 -2.34 -2.42
C GLN A 164 -8.46 -2.48 -0.90
N ARG A 165 -9.70 -2.25 -0.48
CA ARG A 165 -10.28 -2.31 0.86
C ARG A 165 -11.77 -2.62 0.68
N PHE A 166 -12.40 -3.13 1.74
CA PHE A 166 -13.83 -3.42 1.75
C PHE A 166 -14.62 -2.19 1.28
N GLY A 167 -15.64 -2.40 0.45
CA GLY A 167 -16.23 -1.33 -0.35
C GLY A 167 -16.65 -0.14 0.53
N SER A 168 -16.10 1.05 0.31
CA SER A 168 -16.30 2.17 1.25
C SER A 168 -17.78 2.56 1.39
N GLU A 169 -18.59 2.41 0.34
CA GLU A 169 -20.06 2.53 0.43
C GLU A 169 -20.75 1.35 1.13
N GLU A 170 -20.17 0.15 1.08
CA GLU A 170 -20.62 -1.03 1.83
C GLU A 170 -20.34 -0.84 3.33
N HIS A 171 -19.14 -0.38 3.74
CA HIS A 171 -18.85 0.08 5.11
C HIS A 171 -19.90 1.11 5.57
N LYS A 172 -20.15 2.15 4.75
CA LYS A 172 -21.15 3.17 5.06
C LYS A 172 -22.53 2.56 5.31
N SER A 173 -22.97 1.71 4.38
CA SER A 173 -24.28 1.10 4.39
C SER A 173 -24.49 0.14 5.56
N LEU A 174 -23.44 -0.53 6.03
CA LEU A 174 -23.48 -1.42 7.21
C LEU A 174 -23.45 -0.63 8.52
N GLY A 175 -22.58 0.37 8.64
CA GLY A 175 -22.52 1.27 9.80
C GLY A 175 -23.82 2.04 10.02
N ASP A 176 -24.43 2.56 8.95
CA ASP A 176 -25.73 3.23 9.02
C ASP A 176 -26.85 2.26 9.41
N ARG A 177 -26.93 1.06 8.80
CA ARG A 177 -28.01 0.12 9.09
C ARG A 177 -27.92 -0.49 10.49
N GLY A 178 -26.75 -0.97 10.90
CA GLY A 178 -26.55 -1.61 12.21
C GLY A 178 -26.73 -0.64 13.38
N SER A 179 -26.31 0.62 13.24
CA SER A 179 -26.52 1.66 14.27
C SER A 179 -27.96 2.19 14.33
N GLY A 180 -28.80 1.88 13.33
CA GLY A 180 -30.15 2.44 13.20
C GLY A 180 -30.18 3.87 12.64
N GLY A 181 -29.16 4.27 11.87
CA GLY A 181 -29.05 5.58 11.24
C GLY A 181 -28.54 6.70 12.17
N GLN A 182 -27.74 6.35 13.19
CA GLN A 182 -27.18 7.35 14.10
C GLN A 182 -26.32 8.38 13.36
N SER A 183 -26.26 9.59 13.92
CA SER A 183 -25.44 10.68 13.42
C SER A 183 -24.88 11.50 14.58
N TYR A 184 -23.75 12.16 14.35
CA TYR A 184 -22.97 12.84 15.37
C TYR A 184 -22.64 14.27 14.93
N ASP A 185 -22.87 15.21 15.83
CA ASP A 185 -22.68 16.63 15.62
C ASP A 185 -21.32 17.04 16.19
N PHE A 186 -20.37 17.30 15.29
CA PHE A 186 -19.02 17.73 15.63
C PHE A 186 -19.02 19.25 15.80
N ASN A 187 -19.45 19.68 16.98
CA ASN A 187 -19.89 21.04 17.33
C ASN A 187 -18.76 22.11 17.40
N GLN A 188 -17.97 22.24 16.32
CA GLN A 188 -16.89 23.23 16.17
C GLN A 188 -15.89 23.26 17.34
N GLY A 189 -15.41 22.08 17.75
CA GLY A 189 -14.48 21.93 18.88
C GLY A 189 -15.14 21.89 20.26
N LYS A 190 -16.48 21.83 20.34
CA LYS A 190 -17.22 21.47 21.56
C LYS A 190 -17.50 19.95 21.59
N GLU A 191 -18.08 19.48 22.70
CA GLU A 191 -18.54 18.11 22.92
C GLU A 191 -19.32 17.54 21.72
N VAL A 192 -18.96 16.32 21.30
CA VAL A 192 -19.62 15.60 20.20
C VAL A 192 -20.92 15.00 20.71
N THR A 193 -22.04 15.40 20.12
CA THR A 193 -23.38 14.99 20.57
C THR A 193 -24.08 14.12 19.54
N VAL A 194 -24.84 13.11 20.00
CA VAL A 194 -25.81 12.41 19.15
C VAL A 194 -26.81 13.43 18.57
N ALA A 195 -27.04 13.36 17.26
CA ALA A 195 -27.69 14.38 16.43
C ALA A 195 -29.22 14.55 16.69
N ASN A 196 -29.56 15.15 17.82
CA ASN A 196 -30.94 15.38 18.25
C ASN A 196 -31.44 16.83 18.03
N ALA A 197 -30.61 17.71 17.46
CA ALA A 197 -30.84 19.16 17.42
C ALA A 197 -31.08 19.73 16.01
N SER A 198 -31.93 20.75 15.95
CA SER A 198 -32.03 21.69 14.83
C SER A 198 -30.90 22.71 14.92
N TYR A 199 -30.21 22.97 13.80
CA TYR A 199 -29.13 23.95 13.76
C TYR A 199 -29.63 25.41 13.80
N PRO A 200 -28.86 26.35 14.37
CA PRO A 200 -29.08 27.78 14.18
C PRO A 200 -29.00 28.17 12.70
N SER A 201 -29.86 29.10 12.27
CA SER A 201 -29.80 29.64 10.90
C SER A 201 -28.49 30.42 10.69
N GLY A 202 -27.72 30.04 9.67
CA GLY A 202 -26.48 30.70 9.26
C GLY A 202 -25.18 29.93 9.54
N GLU A 203 -25.20 28.84 10.32
CA GLU A 203 -24.05 27.97 10.52
C GLU A 203 -24.11 26.75 9.58
N MET A 204 -23.00 26.42 8.91
CA MET A 204 -22.91 25.19 8.10
C MET A 204 -22.74 23.98 9.03
N PRO A 205 -23.66 23.00 8.99
CA PRO A 205 -23.59 21.86 9.89
C PRO A 205 -22.50 20.87 9.44
N PHE A 206 -21.58 20.54 10.36
CA PHE A 206 -20.68 19.41 10.19
C PHE A 206 -21.20 18.20 10.98
N ARG A 207 -22.10 17.46 10.32
CA ARG A 207 -22.74 16.24 10.81
C ARG A 207 -22.23 15.04 10.03
N LEU A 208 -21.75 14.03 10.75
CA LEU A 208 -21.37 12.73 10.18
C LEU A 208 -22.36 11.67 10.63
N THR A 209 -22.84 10.87 9.68
CA THR A 209 -23.58 9.63 9.97
C THR A 209 -22.63 8.58 10.55
N HIS A 210 -23.16 7.58 11.26
CA HIS A 210 -22.35 6.48 11.76
C HIS A 210 -21.60 5.77 10.63
N GLY A 211 -22.29 5.52 9.51
CA GLY A 211 -21.70 4.99 8.29
C GLY A 211 -20.61 5.89 7.69
N ASP A 212 -20.72 7.22 7.75
CA ASP A 212 -19.61 8.09 7.29
C ASP A 212 -18.32 7.78 8.07
N ILE A 213 -18.42 7.64 9.39
CA ILE A 213 -17.24 7.38 10.22
C ILE A 213 -16.68 5.98 9.95
N THR A 214 -17.55 4.97 9.78
CA THR A 214 -17.17 3.59 9.40
C THR A 214 -16.52 3.51 8.01
N MET A 215 -16.94 4.37 7.08
CA MET A 215 -16.41 4.50 5.72
C MET A 215 -15.07 5.24 5.65
N LEU A 216 -14.84 6.22 6.53
CA LEU A 216 -13.69 7.12 6.48
C LEU A 216 -12.51 6.65 7.33
N SER A 217 -12.78 5.97 8.43
CA SER A 217 -11.77 5.42 9.35
C SER A 217 -10.99 4.30 8.69
N GLY A 218 -9.69 4.16 9.01
CA GLY A 218 -8.79 3.16 8.42
C GLY A 218 -8.40 3.48 6.98
N ASP A 219 -9.40 3.71 6.13
CA ASP A 219 -9.27 3.98 4.71
C ASP A 219 -8.64 5.35 4.38
N TYR A 220 -9.38 6.41 4.73
CA TYR A 220 -9.03 7.79 4.41
C TYR A 220 -8.40 8.52 5.59
N PHE A 221 -8.68 8.09 6.83
CA PHE A 221 -8.20 8.74 8.04
C PHE A 221 -7.83 7.71 9.11
N ASP A 222 -6.76 7.96 9.84
CA ASP A 222 -6.46 7.19 11.05
C ASP A 222 -7.53 7.50 12.12
N PRO A 223 -8.17 6.50 12.75
CA PRO A 223 -9.18 6.74 13.78
C PRO A 223 -8.60 7.06 15.17
N ARG A 224 -7.29 6.87 15.37
CA ARG A 224 -6.60 7.00 16.66
C ARG A 224 -6.18 8.46 16.91
N ASP A 225 -6.22 8.89 18.16
CA ASP A 225 -5.68 10.23 18.53
C ASP A 225 -4.15 10.24 18.54
N THR A 226 -3.52 9.10 18.83
CA THR A 226 -2.08 8.91 18.96
C THR A 226 -1.58 7.65 18.23
N ARG A 227 -0.28 7.61 17.97
CA ARG A 227 0.44 6.45 17.43
C ARG A 227 1.78 6.30 18.15
N THR A 228 2.29 5.07 18.20
CA THR A 228 3.69 4.83 18.58
C THR A 228 4.59 5.06 17.36
N ASN A 229 5.65 5.84 17.51
CA ASN A 229 6.68 6.00 16.47
C ASN A 229 7.76 4.90 16.55
N GLU A 230 8.69 4.90 15.60
CA GLU A 230 9.78 3.91 15.50
C GLU A 230 10.66 3.82 16.76
N GLN A 231 10.71 4.90 17.55
CA GLN A 231 11.49 4.98 18.80
C GLN A 231 10.69 4.50 20.03
N GLY A 232 9.48 3.97 19.83
CA GLY A 232 8.61 3.48 20.91
C GLY A 232 7.88 4.59 21.68
N VAL A 233 7.90 5.83 21.19
CA VAL A 233 7.28 6.99 21.86
C VAL A 233 5.87 7.21 21.30
N GLU A 234 4.92 7.48 22.18
CA GLU A 234 3.56 7.88 21.81
C GLU A 234 3.54 9.35 21.35
N GLU A 235 3.05 9.59 20.14
CA GLU A 235 2.91 10.92 19.54
C GLU A 235 1.49 11.11 18.97
N PRO A 236 0.95 12.35 18.92
CA PRO A 236 -0.34 12.61 18.30
C PRO A 236 -0.32 12.27 16.80
N VAL A 237 -1.37 11.63 16.29
CA VAL A 237 -1.59 11.59 14.84
C VAL A 237 -2.02 12.99 14.40
N PRO A 238 -1.26 13.70 13.53
CA PRO A 238 -1.55 15.10 13.21
C PRO A 238 -2.82 15.28 12.36
N ASP A 239 -3.24 14.21 11.67
CA ASP A 239 -4.30 14.22 10.66
C ASP A 239 -5.29 13.05 10.81
N SER A 240 -5.55 12.64 12.06
CA SER A 240 -6.60 11.66 12.38
C SER A 240 -8.02 12.22 12.22
N LEU A 241 -8.99 11.31 12.03
CA LEU A 241 -10.38 11.66 11.72
C LEU A 241 -10.98 12.61 12.76
N PHE A 242 -10.86 12.26 14.04
CA PHE A 242 -11.44 13.03 15.14
C PHE A 242 -10.74 14.38 15.37
N ARG A 243 -9.42 14.44 15.14
CA ARG A 243 -8.65 15.69 15.20
C ARG A 243 -9.09 16.66 14.11
N LEU A 244 -9.24 16.20 12.87
CA LEU A 244 -9.68 17.04 11.75
C LEU A 244 -11.16 17.42 11.86
N ALA A 245 -12.01 16.49 12.33
CA ALA A 245 -13.42 16.74 12.62
C ALA A 245 -13.64 17.82 13.69
N ALA A 246 -12.71 17.96 14.65
CA ALA A 246 -12.74 18.98 15.69
C ALA A 246 -12.27 20.38 15.23
N ILE A 247 -11.73 20.53 14.00
CA ILE A 247 -11.15 21.79 13.49
C ILE A 247 -12.02 22.35 12.35
N PRO A 248 -12.85 23.38 12.60
CA PRO A 248 -13.61 24.06 11.56
C PRO A 248 -12.74 24.65 10.47
N SER A 249 -13.23 24.66 9.22
CA SER A 249 -12.57 25.39 8.15
C SER A 249 -12.80 26.91 8.28
N PRO A 250 -11.73 27.74 8.33
CA PRO A 250 -11.87 29.19 8.26
C PRO A 250 -12.16 29.70 6.83
N ASN A 251 -12.10 28.82 5.81
CA ASN A 251 -12.42 29.15 4.42
C ASN A 251 -12.92 27.88 3.71
N PRO A 252 -14.23 27.54 3.80
CA PRO A 252 -14.76 26.23 3.43
C PRO A 252 -14.38 25.74 2.02
N GLY A 253 -13.94 24.50 1.98
CA GLY A 253 -13.33 23.82 0.84
C GLY A 253 -11.86 24.18 0.57
N LYS A 254 -11.25 25.15 1.26
CA LYS A 254 -9.91 25.68 0.91
C LYS A 254 -8.81 25.38 1.92
N SER A 255 -9.13 25.00 3.15
CA SER A 255 -8.17 24.91 4.26
C SER A 255 -7.80 23.46 4.60
N PRO A 256 -6.59 22.98 4.20
CA PRO A 256 -6.08 21.71 4.69
C PRO A 256 -5.83 21.74 6.20
N GLY A 257 -5.82 20.57 6.85
CA GLY A 257 -5.78 20.42 8.31
C GLY A 257 -7.11 20.72 9.00
N THR A 258 -8.24 20.66 8.28
CA THR A 258 -9.59 20.98 8.80
C THR A 258 -10.65 19.99 8.31
N GLN A 259 -11.89 20.17 8.77
CA GLN A 259 -13.10 19.48 8.28
C GLN A 259 -13.23 19.42 6.74
N ASP A 260 -12.67 20.39 6.00
CA ASP A 260 -12.70 20.42 4.52
C ASP A 260 -12.20 19.11 3.88
N GLU A 261 -11.21 18.47 4.49
CA GLU A 261 -10.62 17.23 4.00
C GLU A 261 -11.58 16.03 4.18
N ILE A 262 -12.31 15.99 5.29
CA ILE A 262 -13.33 14.95 5.54
C ILE A 262 -14.49 15.12 4.54
N ILE A 263 -14.93 16.36 4.34
CA ILE A 263 -15.97 16.67 3.35
C ILE A 263 -15.50 16.29 1.93
N TYR A 264 -14.25 16.58 1.56
CA TYR A 264 -13.71 16.17 0.26
C TYR A 264 -13.59 14.64 0.12
N ALA A 265 -13.22 13.91 1.17
CA ALA A 265 -13.18 12.45 1.15
C ALA A 265 -14.58 11.86 0.89
N ILE A 266 -15.62 12.30 1.62
CA ILE A 266 -17.01 11.88 1.37
C ILE A 266 -17.41 12.18 -0.09
N LYS A 267 -17.13 13.40 -0.60
CA LYS A 267 -17.42 13.77 -1.99
C LYS A 267 -16.67 12.89 -3.00
N THR A 268 -15.49 12.40 -2.65
CA THR A 268 -14.66 11.55 -3.51
C THR A 268 -15.19 10.11 -3.56
N ILE A 269 -15.68 9.59 -2.43
CA ILE A 269 -16.23 8.23 -2.33
C ILE A 269 -17.62 8.16 -2.96
N ASN A 270 -18.52 9.08 -2.59
CA ASN A 270 -19.87 9.14 -3.15
C ASN A 270 -20.15 10.52 -3.76
N HIS A 271 -20.00 10.61 -5.09
CA HIS A 271 -20.30 11.80 -5.89
C HIS A 271 -21.81 12.18 -5.92
N GLN A 272 -22.70 11.28 -5.48
CA GLN A 272 -24.15 11.45 -5.45
C GLN A 272 -24.70 11.64 -4.03
N ASP A 273 -23.84 11.78 -3.01
CA ASP A 273 -24.29 12.01 -1.63
C ASP A 273 -25.15 13.28 -1.57
N PRO A 274 -26.39 13.23 -1.03
CA PRO A 274 -27.32 14.35 -1.06
C PRO A 274 -26.77 15.65 -0.44
N ARG A 275 -25.76 15.59 0.44
CA ARG A 275 -25.13 16.79 0.98
C ARG A 275 -24.43 17.63 -0.09
N PHE A 276 -24.06 17.05 -1.24
CA PHE A 276 -23.45 17.77 -2.37
C PHE A 276 -24.40 18.15 -3.51
N ALA A 277 -25.72 17.95 -3.37
CA ALA A 277 -26.68 18.33 -4.40
C ALA A 277 -26.64 19.84 -4.68
N GLU A 278 -26.16 20.25 -5.86
CA GLU A 278 -26.04 21.69 -6.22
C GLU A 278 -27.41 22.34 -6.53
N ASN A 279 -28.42 21.53 -6.85
CA ASN A 279 -29.80 21.95 -7.11
C ASN A 279 -30.74 21.49 -5.98
N PRO A 280 -31.80 22.26 -5.65
CA PRO A 280 -32.86 21.82 -4.76
C PRO A 280 -33.55 20.52 -5.18
N THR A 281 -33.87 19.68 -4.20
CA THR A 281 -34.76 18.51 -4.34
C THR A 281 -36.00 18.68 -3.44
N PRO A 282 -37.06 17.85 -3.59
CA PRO A 282 -38.17 17.85 -2.65
C PRO A 282 -37.76 17.57 -1.19
N GLU A 283 -36.67 16.80 -1.00
CA GLU A 283 -36.10 16.44 0.29
C GLU A 283 -35.15 17.52 0.84
N GLN A 284 -34.56 18.33 -0.05
CA GLN A 284 -33.58 19.38 0.24
C GLN A 284 -33.92 20.66 -0.56
N PRO A 285 -34.92 21.45 -0.15
CA PRO A 285 -35.42 22.59 -0.92
C PRO A 285 -34.45 23.78 -1.06
N GLU A 286 -33.34 23.77 -0.31
CA GLU A 286 -32.24 24.75 -0.42
C GLU A 286 -31.01 24.17 -1.17
N GLY A 287 -31.09 22.92 -1.62
CA GLY A 287 -29.95 22.12 -2.07
C GLY A 287 -29.22 21.43 -0.91
N GLY A 288 -28.13 20.73 -1.24
CA GLY A 288 -27.29 20.06 -0.25
C GLY A 288 -26.42 21.04 0.54
N VAL A 289 -26.27 20.81 1.85
CA VAL A 289 -25.50 21.66 2.79
C VAL A 289 -24.04 21.92 2.38
N TRP A 290 -23.48 21.08 1.52
CA TRP A 290 -22.12 21.16 0.99
C TRP A 290 -22.08 21.33 -0.55
N GLY A 291 -23.23 21.46 -1.22
CA GLY A 291 -23.31 21.51 -2.69
C GLY A 291 -22.52 22.65 -3.32
N GLN A 292 -22.48 23.82 -2.66
CA GLN A 292 -21.73 24.97 -3.14
C GLN A 292 -20.20 24.88 -2.85
N LEU A 293 -19.71 23.87 -2.12
CA LEU A 293 -18.29 23.74 -1.81
C LEU A 293 -17.47 23.30 -3.03
N LYS A 294 -16.46 24.12 -3.35
CA LYS A 294 -15.48 23.89 -4.42
C LYS A 294 -14.09 23.80 -3.78
N PHE A 295 -13.40 22.67 -3.91
CA PHE A 295 -12.19 22.39 -3.12
C PHE A 295 -10.95 23.14 -3.63
N SER A 296 -9.87 23.19 -2.83
CA SER A 296 -8.54 23.64 -3.27
C SER A 296 -7.64 22.45 -3.61
N GLN A 297 -6.66 22.64 -4.50
CA GLN A 297 -5.70 21.56 -4.81
C GLN A 297 -4.91 21.10 -3.57
N ALA A 298 -4.73 21.97 -2.57
CA ALA A 298 -4.10 21.62 -1.30
C ALA A 298 -4.96 20.67 -0.45
N VAL A 299 -6.28 20.91 -0.36
CA VAL A 299 -7.22 19.98 0.32
C VAL A 299 -7.31 18.65 -0.42
N ILE A 300 -7.31 18.68 -1.76
CA ILE A 300 -7.31 17.47 -2.60
C ILE A 300 -6.04 16.64 -2.33
N ALA A 301 -4.86 17.23 -2.49
CA ALA A 301 -3.58 16.55 -2.29
C ALA A 301 -3.38 16.04 -0.85
N ALA A 302 -3.88 16.76 0.17
CA ALA A 302 -3.78 16.33 1.56
C ALA A 302 -4.57 15.03 1.84
N VAL A 303 -5.78 14.92 1.30
CA VAL A 303 -6.58 13.68 1.39
C VAL A 303 -5.95 12.54 0.59
N ASP A 304 -5.45 12.84 -0.62
CA ASP A 304 -4.92 11.83 -1.53
C ASP A 304 -3.62 11.21 -1.01
N ASN A 305 -2.69 12.05 -0.54
CA ASN A 305 -1.43 11.59 0.05
C ASN A 305 -1.66 10.88 1.40
N ARG A 306 -2.76 11.16 2.11
CA ARG A 306 -3.16 10.42 3.32
C ARG A 306 -3.72 9.04 2.97
N TYR A 307 -4.65 8.96 2.02
CA TYR A 307 -5.25 7.71 1.57
C TYR A 307 -4.16 6.74 1.06
N LEU A 308 -3.24 7.21 0.21
CA LEU A 308 -2.11 6.41 -0.30
C LEU A 308 -1.18 5.92 0.82
N ARG A 309 -0.88 6.78 1.80
CA ARG A 309 -0.02 6.45 2.95
C ARG A 309 -0.63 5.41 3.89
N LEU A 310 -1.93 5.50 4.17
CA LEU A 310 -2.65 4.50 4.96
C LEU A 310 -2.73 3.16 4.21
N ALA A 311 -3.07 3.22 2.93
CA ALA A 311 -3.24 2.06 2.07
C ALA A 311 -1.98 1.20 1.89
N ALA A 312 -0.78 1.79 1.97
CA ALA A 312 0.49 1.05 1.98
C ALA A 312 0.55 -0.04 3.07
N ASN A 313 -0.06 0.26 4.23
CA ASN A 313 0.03 -0.51 5.47
C ASN A 313 -1.33 -1.11 5.86
N ASN A 314 -2.07 -1.62 4.87
CA ASN A 314 -3.42 -2.13 5.05
C ASN A 314 -3.53 -3.53 5.72
N SER A 315 -2.48 -4.05 6.37
CA SER A 315 -2.54 -5.36 7.04
C SER A 315 -3.52 -5.40 8.22
N GLU A 316 -3.81 -4.25 8.84
CA GLU A 316 -4.82 -4.12 9.90
C GLU A 316 -6.26 -4.37 9.41
N HIS A 317 -6.54 -4.37 8.09
CA HIS A 317 -7.88 -4.65 7.54
C HIS A 317 -8.16 -6.16 7.32
N PHE A 318 -7.14 -7.02 7.36
CA PHE A 318 -7.31 -8.46 7.15
C PHE A 318 -7.62 -9.15 8.49
N ALA A 319 -8.51 -10.12 8.49
CA ALA A 319 -8.81 -10.91 9.70
C ALA A 319 -7.62 -11.78 10.13
N ALA A 320 -6.84 -12.26 9.15
CA ALA A 320 -5.75 -13.21 9.31
C ALA A 320 -4.52 -12.87 8.43
N PRO A 321 -3.89 -11.68 8.56
CA PRO A 321 -2.81 -11.24 7.68
C PRO A 321 -1.57 -12.16 7.71
N HIS A 322 -1.39 -12.88 8.83
CA HIS A 322 -0.36 -13.91 9.07
C HIS A 322 -0.99 -15.31 9.30
N GLY A 323 -2.14 -15.59 8.68
CA GLY A 323 -2.88 -16.86 8.83
C GLY A 323 -3.57 -17.09 10.19
N ILE A 324 -3.27 -16.28 11.22
CA ILE A 324 -3.94 -16.32 12.54
C ILE A 324 -5.12 -15.33 12.53
N ALA A 325 -6.34 -15.86 12.62
CA ALA A 325 -7.56 -15.07 12.56
C ALA A 325 -7.96 -14.40 13.88
N GLY A 326 -8.67 -13.28 13.79
CA GLY A 326 -9.49 -12.75 14.88
C GLY A 326 -8.76 -11.88 15.92
N PRO A 327 -9.47 -11.42 16.96
CA PRO A 327 -8.95 -10.47 17.97
C PRO A 327 -7.98 -11.11 18.97
N GLY A 328 -7.68 -12.41 18.85
CA GLY A 328 -6.62 -13.10 19.57
C GLY A 328 -5.22 -12.90 18.96
N GLY A 329 -5.11 -12.42 17.72
CA GLY A 329 -3.83 -12.22 17.03
C GLY A 329 -2.93 -11.12 17.61
N GLY A 330 -3.43 -10.34 18.57
CA GLY A 330 -2.73 -9.21 19.19
C GLY A 330 -3.36 -7.86 18.84
N ASN A 331 -3.13 -6.87 19.71
CA ASN A 331 -3.57 -5.48 19.47
C ASN A 331 -3.02 -4.99 18.12
N ARG A 332 -3.89 -4.44 17.26
CA ARG A 332 -3.55 -3.96 15.91
C ARG A 332 -2.79 -4.94 15.00
N SER A 333 -2.93 -6.24 15.23
CA SER A 333 -2.26 -7.29 14.44
C SER A 333 -3.19 -7.97 13.42
N SER A 334 -4.47 -7.58 13.41
CA SER A 334 -5.53 -8.02 12.49
C SER A 334 -6.73 -7.07 12.59
N ALA A 335 -7.72 -7.20 11.72
CA ALA A 335 -8.98 -6.46 11.80
C ALA A 335 -9.71 -6.69 13.13
N GLY A 336 -9.69 -7.93 13.64
CA GLY A 336 -10.22 -8.22 14.97
C GLY A 336 -9.42 -7.51 16.07
N GLY A 337 -8.08 -7.50 15.95
CA GLY A 337 -7.19 -6.84 16.90
C GLY A 337 -7.32 -5.32 16.91
N SER A 338 -7.53 -4.68 15.75
CA SER A 338 -7.80 -3.25 15.63
C SER A 338 -9.22 -2.89 16.07
N TYR A 339 -10.23 -3.72 15.75
CA TYR A 339 -11.59 -3.55 16.28
C TYR A 339 -11.60 -3.56 17.81
N ARG A 340 -11.11 -4.65 18.43
CA ARG A 340 -11.12 -4.81 19.89
C ARG A 340 -10.44 -3.63 20.59
N ALA A 341 -9.29 -3.18 20.10
CA ALA A 341 -8.57 -2.07 20.71
C ALA A 341 -9.36 -0.75 20.70
N LEU A 342 -10.01 -0.42 19.58
CA LEU A 342 -10.82 0.79 19.44
C LEU A 342 -12.17 0.66 20.18
N HIS A 343 -12.76 -0.53 20.22
CA HIS A 343 -13.97 -0.84 20.98
C HIS A 343 -13.74 -0.72 22.49
N GLU A 344 -12.64 -1.26 23.02
CA GLU A 344 -12.26 -1.11 24.43
C GLU A 344 -12.01 0.36 24.79
N GLU A 345 -11.44 1.15 23.88
CA GLU A 345 -11.31 2.61 24.05
C GLU A 345 -12.67 3.32 24.08
N ALA A 346 -13.58 2.96 23.17
CA ALA A 346 -14.94 3.51 23.09
C ALA A 346 -15.77 3.17 24.35
N ILE A 347 -15.70 1.93 24.85
CA ILE A 347 -16.33 1.51 26.12
C ILE A 347 -15.85 2.38 27.28
N LEU A 348 -14.53 2.61 27.39
CA LEU A 348 -13.97 3.42 28.48
C LEU A 348 -14.41 4.88 28.36
N ARG A 349 -14.39 5.47 27.15
CA ARG A 349 -14.92 6.82 26.91
C ARG A 349 -16.40 6.92 27.29
N ALA A 350 -17.23 5.94 26.93
CA ALA A 350 -18.66 5.90 27.28
C ALA A 350 -18.90 5.80 28.79
N PHE A 351 -18.16 4.94 29.49
CA PHE A 351 -18.27 4.80 30.94
C PHE A 351 -17.93 6.09 31.67
N PHE A 352 -16.80 6.74 31.34
CA PHE A 352 -16.40 7.99 31.99
C PHE A 352 -17.31 9.18 31.61
N ALA A 353 -17.87 9.20 30.39
CA ALA A 353 -18.91 10.15 30.02
C ALA A 353 -20.18 9.94 30.86
N GLY A 354 -20.60 8.69 31.08
CA GLY A 354 -21.73 8.33 31.94
C GLY A 354 -21.55 8.79 33.40
N GLN A 355 -20.37 8.52 33.99
CA GLN A 355 -20.01 9.03 35.32
C GLN A 355 -20.10 10.56 35.40
N SER A 356 -19.62 11.24 34.36
CA SER A 356 -19.58 12.70 34.24
C SER A 356 -20.92 13.32 33.82
N LYS A 357 -21.93 12.50 33.50
CA LYS A 357 -23.24 12.89 32.93
C LYS A 357 -23.13 13.67 31.61
N GLN A 358 -22.09 13.36 30.84
CA GLN A 358 -21.83 13.87 29.50
C GLN A 358 -22.54 13.05 28.43
N ASN A 359 -22.57 13.56 27.20
CA ASN A 359 -23.18 12.90 26.06
C ASN A 359 -22.39 11.64 25.66
N ILE A 360 -23.09 10.60 25.20
CA ILE A 360 -22.47 9.38 24.68
C ILE A 360 -21.89 9.55 23.26
N GLY A 361 -22.20 10.67 22.60
CA GLY A 361 -21.92 10.92 21.18
C GLY A 361 -20.47 10.76 20.75
N GLU A 362 -19.50 11.19 21.57
CA GLU A 362 -18.08 10.97 21.24
C GLU A 362 -17.72 9.47 21.27
N ALA A 363 -18.19 8.73 22.28
CA ALA A 363 -17.90 7.31 22.40
C ALA A 363 -18.58 6.48 21.30
N MET A 364 -19.83 6.81 20.96
CA MET A 364 -20.54 6.21 19.82
C MET A 364 -19.88 6.55 18.47
N ALA A 365 -19.33 7.76 18.31
CA ALA A 365 -18.54 8.10 17.14
C ALA A 365 -17.22 7.33 17.08
N ARG A 366 -16.56 7.06 18.23
CA ARG A 366 -15.36 6.20 18.30
C ARG A 366 -15.67 4.75 17.97
N GLU A 367 -16.81 4.23 18.42
CA GLU A 367 -17.28 2.88 18.02
C GLU A 367 -17.59 2.82 16.53
N ALA A 368 -18.18 3.87 15.95
CA ALA A 368 -18.39 3.95 14.50
C ALA A 368 -17.08 3.86 13.70
N ALA A 369 -15.96 4.31 14.28
CA ALA A 369 -14.62 4.16 13.72
C ALA A 369 -14.00 2.77 13.97
N ALA A 370 -14.27 2.16 15.13
CA ALA A 370 -13.92 0.76 15.39
C ALA A 370 -14.62 -0.18 14.39
N HIS A 371 -15.90 0.08 14.11
CA HIS A 371 -16.75 -0.70 13.21
C HIS A 371 -16.23 -0.82 11.77
N HIS A 372 -15.28 0.01 11.35
CA HIS A 372 -14.57 -0.18 10.08
C HIS A 372 -13.89 -1.57 10.06
N PHE A 373 -13.02 -1.83 11.03
CA PHE A 373 -12.32 -3.11 11.17
C PHE A 373 -13.25 -4.26 11.60
N LEU A 374 -14.40 -3.97 12.21
CA LEU A 374 -15.44 -4.98 12.45
C LEU A 374 -16.08 -5.44 11.13
N THR A 375 -16.41 -4.50 10.24
CA THR A 375 -17.08 -4.80 8.97
C THR A 375 -16.14 -5.38 7.91
N ASP A 376 -14.86 -4.95 7.91
CA ASP A 376 -13.76 -5.64 7.20
C ASP A 376 -13.77 -7.15 7.45
N HIS A 377 -14.01 -7.56 8.70
CA HIS A 377 -13.96 -8.95 9.14
C HIS A 377 -15.03 -9.85 8.49
N PHE A 378 -16.04 -9.27 7.83
CA PHE A 378 -17.10 -10.03 7.14
C PHE A 378 -16.78 -10.33 5.67
N ALA A 379 -15.79 -9.64 5.07
CA ALA A 379 -15.35 -9.90 3.71
C ALA A 379 -14.67 -11.26 3.60
N ALA A 380 -15.04 -12.05 2.58
CA ALA A 380 -14.40 -13.34 2.34
C ALA A 380 -12.91 -13.19 1.95
N GLY A 381 -12.59 -12.14 1.19
CA GLY A 381 -11.21 -11.80 0.84
C GLY A 381 -10.37 -11.41 2.05
N HIS A 382 -10.86 -10.51 2.90
CA HIS A 382 -10.19 -10.09 4.15
C HIS A 382 -10.09 -11.22 5.19
N LEU A 383 -11.05 -12.15 5.22
CA LEU A 383 -11.03 -13.31 6.12
C LEU A 383 -9.87 -14.25 5.85
N ARG A 384 -9.62 -14.59 4.57
CA ARG A 384 -8.72 -15.69 4.21
C ARG A 384 -7.37 -15.27 3.64
N THR A 385 -7.26 -14.10 3.01
CA THR A 385 -6.03 -13.72 2.31
C THR A 385 -4.93 -13.34 3.30
N PRO A 386 -3.81 -14.09 3.41
CA PRO A 386 -2.74 -13.77 4.35
C PRO A 386 -1.85 -12.68 3.75
N ARG A 387 -2.35 -11.45 3.71
CA ARG A 387 -1.75 -10.32 2.98
C ARG A 387 -0.29 -10.08 3.35
N ALA A 388 0.07 -10.25 4.62
CA ALA A 388 1.43 -10.02 5.09
C ALA A 388 2.38 -11.18 4.75
N ASP A 389 1.90 -12.42 4.69
CA ASP A 389 2.71 -13.58 4.29
C ASP A 389 2.94 -13.62 2.76
N ILE A 390 1.92 -13.25 1.97
CA ILE A 390 2.05 -13.04 0.52
C ILE A 390 3.08 -11.93 0.25
N ARG A 391 3.01 -10.82 1.02
CA ARG A 391 3.98 -9.72 1.00
C ARG A 391 5.40 -10.18 1.32
N GLY A 392 5.60 -10.91 2.41
CA GLY A 392 6.90 -11.43 2.79
C GLY A 392 7.51 -12.33 1.70
N TYR A 393 6.74 -13.30 1.19
CA TYR A 393 7.21 -14.27 0.21
C TYR A 393 7.58 -13.64 -1.14
N TRP A 394 6.67 -12.86 -1.74
CA TRP A 394 6.88 -12.36 -3.09
C TRP A 394 7.78 -11.12 -3.15
N ARG A 395 7.86 -10.29 -2.10
CA ARG A 395 8.89 -9.22 -2.02
C ARG A 395 10.28 -9.78 -1.80
N GLN A 396 10.44 -10.90 -1.08
CA GLN A 396 11.73 -11.59 -1.00
C GLN A 396 12.16 -12.17 -2.36
N LYS A 397 11.19 -12.64 -3.17
CA LYS A 397 11.45 -13.26 -4.48
C LYS A 397 11.69 -12.26 -5.61
N TYR A 398 10.93 -11.16 -5.64
CA TYR A 398 11.02 -10.10 -6.66
C TYR A 398 11.22 -8.71 -6.02
N PRO A 399 12.34 -8.50 -5.26
CA PRO A 399 12.58 -7.26 -4.52
C PRO A 399 12.74 -6.01 -5.41
N LEU A 400 13.07 -6.20 -6.69
CA LEU A 400 13.22 -5.13 -7.67
C LEU A 400 11.95 -4.85 -8.49
N PHE A 401 10.81 -5.49 -8.20
CA PHE A 401 9.61 -5.38 -9.06
C PHE A 401 9.18 -3.93 -9.34
N PHE A 402 9.15 -3.05 -8.33
CA PHE A 402 8.73 -1.66 -8.52
C PHE A 402 9.77 -0.80 -9.26
N SER A 403 11.06 -1.00 -8.99
CA SER A 403 12.14 -0.29 -9.69
C SER A 403 12.25 -0.75 -11.14
N ASN A 404 12.21 -2.07 -11.39
CA ASN A 404 12.15 -2.64 -12.72
C ASN A 404 10.92 -2.16 -13.50
N MET A 405 9.73 -2.12 -12.89
CA MET A 405 8.52 -1.63 -13.58
C MET A 405 8.70 -0.19 -14.05
N LYS A 406 9.28 0.68 -13.20
CA LYS A 406 9.59 2.07 -13.57
C LYS A 406 10.61 2.16 -14.70
N ARG A 407 11.67 1.35 -14.66
CA ARG A 407 12.68 1.27 -15.73
C ARG A 407 12.11 0.72 -17.05
N LYS A 408 11.30 -0.34 -17.01
CA LYS A 408 10.66 -0.94 -18.19
C LYS A 408 9.68 0.02 -18.85
N ILE A 409 8.84 0.71 -18.06
CA ILE A 409 8.00 1.82 -18.54
C ILE A 409 8.85 2.87 -19.28
N ALA A 410 9.96 3.32 -18.69
CA ALA A 410 10.81 4.32 -19.32
C ALA A 410 11.48 3.83 -20.61
N LEU A 411 11.97 2.58 -20.63
CA LEU A 411 12.60 1.97 -21.81
C LEU A 411 11.61 1.78 -22.97
N ASP A 412 10.42 1.24 -22.70
CA ASP A 412 9.40 1.00 -23.72
C ASP A 412 8.83 2.32 -24.28
N VAL A 413 8.66 3.33 -23.41
CA VAL A 413 8.31 4.70 -23.83
C VAL A 413 9.41 5.31 -24.70
N ALA A 414 10.68 5.20 -24.29
CA ALA A 414 11.80 5.77 -25.03
C ALA A 414 11.99 5.10 -26.40
N ARG A 415 11.93 3.76 -26.46
CA ARG A 415 11.95 2.99 -27.71
C ARG A 415 10.79 3.36 -28.62
N TYR A 416 9.56 3.40 -28.11
CA TYR A 416 8.40 3.80 -28.94
C TYR A 416 8.54 5.23 -29.48
N ILE A 417 9.00 6.19 -28.68
CA ILE A 417 9.27 7.57 -29.13
C ILE A 417 10.30 7.56 -30.27
N ASN A 418 11.41 6.84 -30.09
CA ASN A 418 12.51 6.74 -31.06
C ASN A 418 12.05 6.11 -32.38
N GLU A 419 11.29 5.02 -32.32
CA GLU A 419 10.79 4.26 -33.48
C GLU A 419 9.67 4.99 -34.25
N ASN A 420 8.82 5.77 -33.56
CA ASN A 420 7.57 6.30 -34.14
C ASN A 420 7.51 7.83 -34.29
N THR A 421 8.46 8.58 -33.72
CA THR A 421 8.52 10.04 -33.89
C THR A 421 9.57 10.38 -34.96
N THR A 422 9.21 11.16 -35.98
CA THR A 422 10.16 11.59 -37.02
C THR A 422 10.48 13.08 -36.87
N ASN A 423 11.42 13.41 -35.98
CA ASN A 423 11.90 14.78 -35.76
C ASN A 423 13.43 14.81 -35.54
N PRO A 424 14.09 15.98 -35.57
CA PRO A 424 15.54 16.07 -35.32
C PRO A 424 15.99 15.50 -33.96
N ALA A 425 15.13 15.43 -32.94
CA ALA A 425 15.46 14.83 -31.65
C ALA A 425 15.65 13.31 -31.74
N THR A 426 14.82 12.60 -32.50
CA THR A 426 14.93 11.13 -32.69
C THR A 426 15.86 10.73 -33.83
N VAL A 427 16.22 11.67 -34.71
CA VAL A 427 17.25 11.46 -35.73
C VAL A 427 18.68 11.68 -35.17
N LEU A 428 18.82 12.33 -34.01
CA LEU A 428 20.12 12.67 -33.39
C LEU A 428 20.28 12.19 -31.93
N GLY A 429 19.21 11.78 -31.26
CA GLY A 429 19.22 11.27 -29.89
C GLY A 429 19.26 9.74 -29.82
N THR A 430 19.79 9.20 -28.73
CA THR A 430 19.78 7.76 -28.45
C THR A 430 18.55 7.37 -27.61
N VAL A 431 18.23 6.06 -27.57
CA VAL A 431 17.21 5.52 -26.66
C VAL A 431 17.57 5.85 -25.20
N SER A 432 18.86 5.77 -24.82
CA SER A 432 19.36 6.19 -23.50
C SER A 432 19.02 7.66 -23.17
N ALA A 433 19.29 8.60 -24.07
CA ALA A 433 19.03 10.02 -23.84
C ALA A 433 17.53 10.35 -23.67
N ILE A 434 16.64 9.57 -24.32
CA ILE A 434 15.18 9.67 -24.14
C ILE A 434 14.76 8.96 -22.84
N TYR A 435 15.34 7.80 -22.53
CA TYR A 435 15.10 7.04 -21.31
C TYR A 435 15.38 7.88 -20.06
N ASP A 436 16.47 8.64 -20.01
CA ASP A 436 16.81 9.50 -18.86
C ASP A 436 15.73 10.56 -18.58
N ASP A 437 15.26 11.26 -19.62
CA ASP A 437 14.21 12.29 -19.49
C ASP A 437 12.84 11.69 -19.14
N ILE A 438 12.62 10.38 -19.38
CA ILE A 438 11.38 9.68 -19.02
C ILE A 438 11.48 9.03 -17.63
N ILE A 439 12.59 8.37 -17.28
CA ILE A 439 12.75 7.73 -15.97
C ILE A 439 12.76 8.77 -14.84
N ALA A 440 13.31 9.96 -15.08
CA ALA A 440 13.20 11.08 -14.15
C ALA A 440 11.74 11.50 -13.90
N GLN A 441 10.92 11.62 -14.95
CA GLN A 441 9.49 11.92 -14.83
C GLN A 441 8.71 10.79 -14.12
N VAL A 442 9.04 9.52 -14.41
CA VAL A 442 8.44 8.37 -13.74
C VAL A 442 8.82 8.34 -12.25
N GLN A 443 10.07 8.66 -11.90
CA GLN A 443 10.52 8.76 -10.51
C GLN A 443 9.81 9.91 -9.78
N GLU A 444 9.77 11.12 -10.35
CA GLU A 444 9.04 12.27 -9.80
C GLU A 444 7.57 11.90 -9.53
N LYS A 445 6.87 11.35 -10.54
CA LYS A 445 5.45 11.01 -10.46
C LYS A 445 5.14 9.82 -9.57
N THR A 446 6.15 9.08 -9.09
CA THR A 446 5.99 7.94 -8.17
C THR A 446 6.68 8.14 -6.82
N ALA A 447 7.23 9.33 -6.55
CA ALA A 447 7.99 9.60 -5.32
C ALA A 447 7.15 9.48 -4.04
N ASP A 448 5.91 9.98 -4.07
CA ASP A 448 4.94 9.88 -2.97
C ASP A 448 4.10 8.58 -3.01
N MET A 449 4.36 7.68 -3.96
CA MET A 449 3.60 6.42 -4.09
C MET A 449 4.23 5.30 -3.26
N PRO A 450 3.43 4.48 -2.55
CA PRO A 450 3.92 3.25 -1.94
C PRO A 450 4.55 2.31 -2.97
N GLU A 451 5.59 1.57 -2.58
CA GLU A 451 6.19 0.57 -3.47
C GLU A 451 5.20 -0.56 -3.76
N LEU A 452 4.78 -0.66 -5.03
CA LEU A 452 3.93 -1.73 -5.55
C LEU A 452 4.80 -2.94 -5.89
N GLY A 453 4.64 -4.03 -5.16
CA GLY A 453 5.35 -5.29 -5.43
C GLY A 453 4.48 -6.31 -6.14
N PHE A 454 5.10 -7.42 -6.58
CA PHE A 454 4.37 -8.55 -7.17
C PHE A 454 3.41 -9.20 -6.16
N ASP A 455 3.73 -9.13 -4.86
CA ASP A 455 2.85 -9.53 -3.77
C ASP A 455 1.49 -8.83 -3.82
N ASP A 456 1.47 -7.54 -4.15
CA ASP A 456 0.24 -6.76 -4.15
C ASP A 456 -0.71 -7.21 -5.28
N LEU A 457 -0.18 -7.78 -6.37
CA LEU A 457 -0.95 -8.40 -7.45
C LEU A 457 -1.49 -9.78 -7.06
N VAL A 458 -0.65 -10.64 -6.47
CA VAL A 458 -1.04 -12.01 -6.05
C VAL A 458 -2.10 -11.95 -4.97
N ALA A 459 -1.94 -11.06 -3.98
CA ALA A 459 -2.91 -10.87 -2.91
C ALA A 459 -4.21 -10.24 -3.42
N LEU A 460 -4.17 -9.29 -4.36
CA LEU A 460 -5.38 -8.74 -5.00
C LEU A 460 -6.22 -9.85 -5.65
N VAL A 461 -5.60 -10.69 -6.47
CA VAL A 461 -6.30 -11.78 -7.18
C VAL A 461 -6.83 -12.86 -6.23
N ALA A 462 -6.08 -13.19 -5.16
CA ALA A 462 -6.52 -14.13 -4.14
C ALA A 462 -7.73 -13.60 -3.35
N HIS A 463 -7.70 -12.31 -3.04
CA HIS A 463 -8.74 -11.56 -2.34
C HIS A 463 -10.03 -11.41 -3.15
N ASP A 464 -9.91 -10.92 -4.39
CA ASP A 464 -11.01 -10.76 -5.35
C ASP A 464 -11.78 -12.05 -5.53
N PHE A 465 -11.06 -13.15 -5.72
CA PHE A 465 -11.65 -14.45 -6.00
C PHE A 465 -12.41 -15.01 -4.78
N ASP A 466 -11.93 -14.78 -3.56
CA ASP A 466 -12.69 -15.17 -2.37
C ASP A 466 -13.90 -14.25 -2.12
N ASN A 467 -13.80 -12.94 -2.38
CA ASN A 467 -14.94 -12.02 -2.31
C ASN A 467 -15.99 -12.27 -3.40
N GLU A 468 -15.59 -12.68 -4.60
CA GLU A 468 -16.50 -13.04 -5.67
C GLU A 468 -17.18 -14.39 -5.42
N GLN A 469 -16.40 -15.44 -5.14
CA GLN A 469 -16.91 -16.82 -5.07
C GLN A 469 -17.56 -17.12 -3.72
N GLY A 470 -17.12 -16.42 -2.67
CA GLY A 470 -17.60 -16.52 -1.28
C GLY A 470 -17.00 -17.69 -0.50
N LEU A 471 -17.15 -17.62 0.82
CA LEU A 471 -16.66 -18.62 1.78
C LEU A 471 -17.78 -19.07 2.72
N TRP A 472 -17.89 -20.37 2.93
CA TRP A 472 -18.70 -20.91 4.02
C TRP A 472 -18.03 -20.62 5.36
N VAL A 473 -18.80 -20.03 6.26
CA VAL A 473 -18.37 -19.55 7.57
C VAL A 473 -19.37 -19.91 8.65
N VAL A 474 -18.86 -19.99 9.88
CA VAL A 474 -19.62 -20.12 11.13
C VAL A 474 -19.27 -18.99 12.09
N ASN A 475 -20.04 -18.81 13.15
CA ASN A 475 -19.70 -17.92 14.27
C ASN A 475 -19.96 -18.61 15.62
N ASP A 476 -19.54 -17.98 16.73
CA ASP A 476 -19.68 -18.55 18.08
C ASP A 476 -21.15 -18.68 18.53
N LEU A 477 -22.08 -17.97 17.89
CA LEU A 477 -23.52 -18.14 18.07
C LEU A 477 -24.10 -19.35 17.32
N GLY A 478 -23.26 -20.14 16.65
CA GLY A 478 -23.66 -21.33 15.90
C GLY A 478 -24.43 -21.01 14.61
N ASN A 479 -24.35 -19.78 14.11
CA ASN A 479 -24.87 -19.45 12.78
C ASN A 479 -23.92 -20.01 11.72
N ARG A 480 -24.46 -20.35 10.53
CA ARG A 480 -23.68 -20.89 9.41
C ARG A 480 -24.21 -20.31 8.11
N TRP A 481 -23.37 -19.58 7.38
CA TRP A 481 -23.74 -18.91 6.14
C TRP A 481 -22.59 -18.90 5.13
N LYS A 482 -22.83 -18.33 3.95
CA LYS A 482 -21.77 -18.06 2.97
C LYS A 482 -21.53 -16.56 2.91
N THR A 483 -20.32 -16.12 3.24
CA THR A 483 -19.95 -14.70 3.27
C THR A 483 -19.29 -14.27 1.97
N PHE A 484 -19.42 -12.98 1.65
CA PHE A 484 -18.89 -12.29 0.48
C PHE A 484 -18.37 -10.91 0.93
N GLY A 485 -17.83 -10.09 0.02
CA GLY A 485 -17.38 -8.73 0.35
C GLY A 485 -17.05 -7.93 -0.90
N ASP A 486 -16.57 -6.70 -0.74
CA ASP A 486 -15.95 -5.88 -1.78
C ASP A 486 -16.77 -5.83 -3.09
N SER A 487 -17.82 -5.01 -3.10
CA SER A 487 -18.87 -4.94 -4.13
C SER A 487 -19.74 -6.20 -4.28
N ASN A 488 -19.49 -7.26 -3.51
CA ASN A 488 -20.30 -8.48 -3.48
C ASN A 488 -21.15 -8.62 -2.20
N LEU A 489 -21.23 -7.62 -1.31
CA LEU A 489 -22.02 -7.69 -0.06
C LEU A 489 -23.46 -8.16 -0.31
N ASN A 490 -24.07 -7.64 -1.38
CA ASN A 490 -25.46 -7.91 -1.78
C ASN A 490 -25.57 -8.97 -2.89
N LYS A 491 -24.56 -9.83 -3.07
CA LYS A 491 -24.56 -10.86 -4.13
C LYS A 491 -25.69 -11.86 -3.93
N LYS A 492 -26.36 -12.21 -5.03
CA LYS A 492 -27.55 -13.08 -5.06
C LYS A 492 -27.18 -14.57 -4.94
N ASP A 493 -26.78 -14.97 -3.74
CA ASP A 493 -26.67 -16.36 -3.30
C ASP A 493 -27.69 -16.59 -2.16
N GLN A 494 -28.43 -17.69 -2.17
CA GLN A 494 -29.46 -17.99 -1.15
C GLN A 494 -28.86 -18.19 0.26
N ASN A 495 -27.54 -18.38 0.35
CA ASN A 495 -26.81 -18.55 1.60
C ASN A 495 -26.06 -17.27 2.02
N ASN A 496 -26.18 -16.17 1.26
CA ASN A 496 -25.56 -14.89 1.63
C ASN A 496 -26.28 -14.27 2.82
N GLN A 497 -25.57 -14.12 3.93
CA GLN A 497 -26.03 -13.40 5.14
C GLN A 497 -25.00 -12.34 5.60
N THR A 498 -24.02 -12.00 4.77
CA THR A 498 -22.92 -11.06 5.10
C THR A 498 -23.46 -9.75 5.69
N ALA A 499 -24.41 -9.10 4.99
CA ALA A 499 -24.99 -7.85 5.44
C ALA A 499 -25.76 -8.01 6.77
N GLN A 500 -26.58 -9.06 6.89
CA GLN A 500 -27.35 -9.34 8.10
C GLN A 500 -26.46 -9.54 9.33
N MET A 501 -25.35 -10.29 9.19
CA MET A 501 -24.44 -10.58 10.31
C MET A 501 -23.54 -9.38 10.65
N ALA A 502 -23.09 -8.62 9.65
CA ALA A 502 -22.31 -7.40 9.87
C ALA A 502 -23.16 -6.28 10.50
N GLU A 503 -24.40 -6.08 10.05
CA GLU A 503 -25.38 -5.17 10.67
C GLU A 503 -25.68 -5.57 12.11
N LEU A 504 -25.81 -6.87 12.39
CA LEU A 504 -26.01 -7.39 13.74
C LEU A 504 -24.80 -7.13 14.64
N ALA A 505 -23.58 -7.34 14.14
CA ALA A 505 -22.35 -7.07 14.90
C ALA A 505 -22.23 -5.57 15.23
N VAL A 506 -22.47 -4.68 14.25
CA VAL A 506 -22.53 -3.22 14.45
C VAL A 506 -23.61 -2.84 15.48
N GLN A 507 -24.79 -3.46 15.42
CA GLN A 507 -25.87 -3.22 16.38
C GLN A 507 -25.49 -3.63 17.80
N LEU A 508 -24.72 -4.71 17.95
CA LEU A 508 -24.24 -5.17 19.25
C LEU A 508 -23.11 -4.27 19.79
N GLY A 509 -22.26 -3.72 18.93
CA GLY A 509 -21.18 -2.81 19.34
C GLY A 509 -21.75 -1.56 19.99
N CYS A 510 -22.71 -0.91 19.31
CA CYS A 510 -23.48 0.19 19.89
C CYS A 510 -24.12 -0.16 21.24
N LYS A 511 -24.70 -1.35 21.41
CA LYS A 511 -25.31 -1.75 22.70
C LYS A 511 -24.28 -1.90 23.82
N ASP A 512 -23.09 -2.43 23.53
CA ASP A 512 -22.02 -2.54 24.54
C ASP A 512 -21.50 -1.14 24.96
N ILE A 513 -21.55 -0.13 24.07
CA ILE A 513 -21.32 1.29 24.39
C ILE A 513 -22.46 1.90 25.24
N ASP A 514 -23.72 1.67 24.87
CA ASP A 514 -24.90 2.11 25.66
C ASP A 514 -24.87 1.53 27.08
N HIS A 515 -24.55 0.23 27.21
CA HIS A 515 -24.38 -0.45 28.48
C HIS A 515 -23.24 0.17 29.30
N ALA A 516 -22.10 0.50 28.68
CA ALA A 516 -20.98 1.15 29.36
C ALA A 516 -21.37 2.54 29.94
N HIS A 517 -22.11 3.36 29.17
CA HIS A 517 -22.58 4.68 29.63
C HIS A 517 -23.62 4.58 30.76
N ALA A 518 -24.58 3.65 30.65
CA ALA A 518 -25.55 3.36 31.70
C ALA A 518 -24.88 2.82 32.98
N LEU A 519 -23.86 1.97 32.83
CA LEU A 519 -23.04 1.45 33.93
C LEU A 519 -22.29 2.60 34.63
N GLY A 520 -21.64 3.49 33.88
CA GLY A 520 -20.94 4.67 34.42
C GLY A 520 -21.89 5.62 35.15
N THR A 521 -23.04 5.92 34.55
CA THR A 521 -24.11 6.74 35.16
C THR A 521 -24.58 6.16 36.50
N SER A 522 -24.61 4.83 36.63
CA SER A 522 -25.02 4.11 37.84
C SER A 522 -23.90 3.96 38.88
N ASN A 523 -22.63 4.13 38.49
CA ASN A 523 -21.46 3.80 39.30
C ASN A 523 -20.44 4.96 39.32
N PRO A 524 -20.67 6.05 40.07
CA PRO A 524 -19.81 7.26 40.08
C PRO A 524 -18.52 7.14 40.90
N GLY A 525 -18.08 5.93 41.25
CA GLY A 525 -16.83 5.66 41.99
C GLY A 525 -15.61 5.44 41.07
N PRO A 526 -14.39 5.34 41.60
CA PRO A 526 -13.24 4.92 40.81
C PRO A 526 -13.29 3.40 40.52
N TYR A 527 -13.15 3.01 39.26
CA TYR A 527 -13.04 1.62 38.81
C TYR A 527 -11.84 1.45 37.88
N SER A 528 -11.27 0.25 37.82
CA SER A 528 -10.22 -0.08 36.86
C SER A 528 -10.82 -0.34 35.47
N SER A 529 -10.05 -0.07 34.42
CA SER A 529 -10.45 -0.40 33.04
C SER A 529 -10.81 -1.88 32.90
N GLU A 530 -10.03 -2.77 33.52
CA GLU A 530 -10.33 -4.21 33.59
C GLU A 530 -11.73 -4.51 34.15
N TRP A 531 -12.15 -3.83 35.23
CA TRP A 531 -13.49 -4.04 35.80
C TRP A 531 -14.59 -3.53 34.85
N ILE A 532 -14.40 -2.38 34.21
CA ILE A 532 -15.36 -1.80 33.27
C ILE A 532 -15.54 -2.75 32.07
N LEU A 533 -14.43 -3.11 31.42
CA LEU A 533 -14.38 -3.96 30.24
C LEU A 533 -14.96 -5.37 30.51
N ASN A 534 -14.61 -5.99 31.65
CA ASN A 534 -15.18 -7.29 32.02
C ASN A 534 -16.67 -7.18 32.39
N THR A 535 -17.13 -6.07 32.97
CA THR A 535 -18.54 -5.90 33.30
C THR A 535 -19.41 -5.80 32.04
N VAL A 536 -18.96 -5.09 30.99
CA VAL A 536 -19.67 -5.01 29.71
C VAL A 536 -19.85 -6.39 29.07
N LYS A 537 -18.81 -7.24 29.04
CA LYS A 537 -18.89 -8.63 28.54
C LYS A 537 -19.92 -9.50 29.29
N THR A 538 -20.14 -9.22 30.57
CA THR A 538 -21.20 -9.89 31.37
C THR A 538 -22.60 -9.31 31.16
N GLN A 539 -22.75 -8.26 30.35
CA GLN A 539 -24.00 -7.60 29.99
C GLN A 539 -24.31 -7.70 28.47
N ALA A 540 -23.60 -8.58 27.75
CA ALA A 540 -23.77 -8.82 26.31
C ALA A 540 -25.25 -8.93 25.89
N ALA A 541 -25.64 -8.16 24.88
CA ALA A 541 -27.02 -8.10 24.42
C ALA A 541 -27.39 -9.29 23.50
N SER A 542 -28.60 -9.81 23.67
CA SER A 542 -29.16 -10.84 22.78
C SER A 542 -29.06 -10.41 21.29
N PRO A 543 -28.64 -11.32 20.38
CA PRO A 543 -28.48 -12.76 20.55
C PRO A 543 -27.15 -13.25 21.16
N ALA A 544 -26.21 -12.36 21.48
CA ALA A 544 -24.97 -12.76 22.13
C ALA A 544 -25.21 -13.31 23.55
N VAL A 545 -24.33 -14.20 24.00
CA VAL A 545 -24.35 -14.78 25.35
C VAL A 545 -23.35 -14.06 26.26
N THR A 546 -23.64 -14.00 27.55
CA THR A 546 -22.76 -13.36 28.53
C THR A 546 -21.55 -14.24 28.82
N GLY A 547 -20.35 -13.66 28.81
CA GLY A 547 -19.12 -14.45 28.84
C GLY A 547 -17.83 -13.62 28.87
N THR A 548 -16.81 -14.09 28.15
CA THR A 548 -15.44 -13.52 28.12
C THR A 548 -15.11 -12.75 26.83
N GLN A 549 -16.06 -12.68 25.88
CA GLN A 549 -15.97 -11.94 24.62
C GLN A 549 -16.97 -10.78 24.63
N TYR A 550 -16.74 -9.75 23.83
CA TYR A 550 -17.75 -8.70 23.58
C TYR A 550 -18.90 -9.25 22.72
N ALA A 551 -20.06 -8.60 22.73
CA ALA A 551 -21.22 -9.09 21.99
C ALA A 551 -21.00 -9.17 20.46
N PRO A 552 -20.30 -8.22 19.80
CA PRO A 552 -20.01 -8.29 18.36
C PRO A 552 -19.03 -9.40 17.98
N GLU A 553 -18.08 -9.70 18.86
CA GLU A 553 -17.03 -10.70 18.60
C GLU A 553 -17.61 -12.09 18.39
N GLN A 554 -18.71 -12.42 19.07
CA GLN A 554 -19.40 -13.71 18.93
C GLN A 554 -20.13 -13.86 17.58
N VAL A 555 -20.38 -12.75 16.87
CA VAL A 555 -21.02 -12.73 15.55
C VAL A 555 -19.98 -12.88 14.42
N LEU A 556 -18.70 -12.62 14.70
CA LEU A 556 -17.62 -12.63 13.71
C LEU A 556 -17.53 -13.98 12.98
N PRO A 557 -17.38 -13.97 11.64
CA PRO A 557 -17.20 -15.20 10.88
C PRO A 557 -15.84 -15.82 11.10
N HIS A 558 -15.84 -17.14 11.20
CA HIS A 558 -14.68 -18.00 11.15
C HIS A 558 -14.90 -19.02 10.01
N ILE A 559 -13.83 -19.42 9.33
CA ILE A 559 -13.92 -20.37 8.20
C ILE A 559 -14.54 -21.67 8.70
N ASP A 560 -15.62 -22.12 8.06
CA ASP A 560 -16.30 -23.37 8.42
C ASP A 560 -15.36 -24.56 8.13
N PRO A 561 -14.95 -25.34 9.16
CA PRO A 561 -14.04 -26.47 8.99
C PRO A 561 -14.73 -27.69 8.35
N ASP A 562 -16.05 -27.78 8.40
CA ASP A 562 -16.83 -28.86 7.81
C ASP A 562 -17.23 -28.57 6.34
N ALA A 563 -16.94 -27.36 5.84
CA ALA A 563 -17.17 -26.98 4.45
C ALA A 563 -15.92 -27.15 3.58
N ASN A 564 -16.13 -27.65 2.35
CA ASN A 564 -15.12 -27.47 1.30
C ASN A 564 -15.11 -26.01 0.82
N ASN A 565 -14.17 -25.23 1.36
CA ASN A 565 -13.81 -23.89 0.90
C ASN A 565 -12.58 -23.89 -0.03
N GLY A 566 -12.00 -25.06 -0.31
CA GLY A 566 -10.70 -25.21 -0.98
C GLY A 566 -9.51 -24.64 -0.18
N THR A 567 -8.31 -24.81 -0.74
CA THR A 567 -7.05 -24.23 -0.26
C THR A 567 -6.61 -23.12 -1.21
N GLN A 568 -6.22 -21.96 -0.68
CA GLN A 568 -5.77 -20.80 -1.47
C GLN A 568 -4.27 -20.95 -1.82
N ASN A 569 -3.92 -21.10 -3.10
CA ASN A 569 -2.60 -21.60 -3.52
C ASN A 569 -1.66 -20.47 -4.02
N TRP A 570 -1.45 -19.44 -3.21
CA TRP A 570 -0.71 -18.23 -3.59
C TRP A 570 0.83 -18.36 -3.63
N GLN A 571 1.38 -19.51 -3.23
CA GLN A 571 2.82 -19.78 -3.23
C GLN A 571 3.23 -20.57 -4.48
N ALA A 572 4.26 -20.11 -5.19
CA ALA A 572 4.85 -20.84 -6.31
C ALA A 572 6.31 -20.40 -6.57
N ASP A 573 7.10 -21.25 -7.25
CA ASP A 573 8.53 -20.98 -7.43
C ASP A 573 8.83 -19.81 -8.37
N SER A 574 7.95 -19.49 -9.32
CA SER A 574 8.02 -18.31 -10.18
C SER A 574 6.64 -17.80 -10.58
N LEU A 575 6.57 -16.64 -11.26
CA LEU A 575 5.39 -16.18 -12.00
C LEU A 575 4.81 -17.29 -12.89
N ASP A 576 5.65 -18.05 -13.59
CA ASP A 576 5.21 -19.10 -14.54
C ASP A 576 4.59 -20.30 -13.85
N ALA A 577 5.18 -20.73 -12.73
CA ALA A 577 4.59 -21.75 -11.88
C ALA A 577 3.22 -21.27 -11.37
N LEU A 578 3.15 -20.04 -10.82
CA LEU A 578 1.90 -19.45 -10.32
C LEU A 578 0.83 -19.34 -11.41
N TRP A 579 1.19 -18.98 -12.65
CA TRP A 579 0.26 -18.75 -13.75
C TRP A 579 -0.69 -19.93 -14.02
N THR A 580 -0.19 -21.14 -13.82
CA THR A 580 -0.92 -22.40 -14.01
C THR A 580 -1.63 -22.91 -12.75
N VAL A 581 -1.31 -22.36 -11.58
CA VAL A 581 -1.89 -22.78 -10.30
C VAL A 581 -3.31 -22.24 -10.12
N LYS A 582 -4.22 -23.13 -9.74
CA LYS A 582 -5.60 -22.81 -9.34
C LYS A 582 -5.61 -21.89 -8.12
N ILE A 583 -6.36 -20.79 -8.15
CA ILE A 583 -6.42 -19.82 -7.04
C ILE A 583 -6.93 -20.51 -5.76
N ARG A 584 -8.01 -21.29 -5.90
CA ARG A 584 -8.51 -22.21 -4.88
C ARG A 584 -8.52 -23.64 -5.41
N SER A 585 -8.20 -24.63 -4.58
CA SER A 585 -8.18 -26.04 -5.01
C SER A 585 -9.56 -26.63 -5.36
N ASP A 586 -10.66 -26.01 -4.89
CA ASP A 586 -12.05 -26.44 -5.13
C ASP A 586 -12.66 -25.90 -6.43
N LEU A 587 -11.99 -24.96 -7.12
CA LEU A 587 -12.46 -24.32 -8.35
C LEU A 587 -11.41 -24.44 -9.47
N ASP A 588 -11.78 -24.14 -10.72
CA ASP A 588 -10.91 -24.35 -11.90
C ASP A 588 -10.08 -23.12 -12.31
N GLN A 589 -10.38 -21.92 -11.80
CA GLN A 589 -9.73 -20.68 -12.22
C GLN A 589 -8.29 -20.57 -11.69
N THR A 590 -7.34 -20.27 -12.59
CA THR A 590 -5.92 -20.07 -12.24
C THR A 590 -5.56 -18.61 -11.99
N TYR A 591 -4.45 -18.39 -11.27
CA TYR A 591 -3.90 -17.04 -11.11
C TYR A 591 -3.63 -16.38 -12.46
N GLY A 592 -3.11 -17.10 -13.45
CA GLY A 592 -2.86 -16.54 -14.78
C GLY A 592 -4.13 -16.04 -15.48
N GLN A 593 -5.27 -16.72 -15.30
CA GLN A 593 -6.55 -16.27 -15.84
C GLN A 593 -7.06 -15.01 -15.14
N ALA A 594 -7.00 -14.96 -13.81
CA ALA A 594 -7.46 -13.80 -13.03
C ALA A 594 -6.55 -12.57 -13.16
N ILE A 595 -5.22 -12.77 -13.16
CA ILE A 595 -4.23 -11.70 -13.42
C ILE A 595 -4.46 -11.12 -14.82
N THR A 596 -4.68 -11.97 -15.83
CA THR A 596 -5.04 -11.54 -17.20
C THR A 596 -6.31 -10.68 -17.19
N ALA A 597 -7.39 -11.16 -16.57
CA ALA A 597 -8.66 -10.42 -16.51
C ALA A 597 -8.53 -9.08 -15.77
N SER A 598 -7.80 -9.04 -14.64
CA SER A 598 -7.64 -7.83 -13.85
C SER A 598 -6.73 -6.79 -14.54
N ILE A 599 -5.70 -7.24 -15.26
CA ILE A 599 -4.87 -6.37 -16.13
C ILE A 599 -5.66 -5.85 -17.33
N GLN A 600 -6.51 -6.67 -17.96
CA GLN A 600 -7.24 -6.29 -19.18
C GLN A 600 -8.45 -5.39 -18.91
N SER A 601 -9.20 -5.62 -17.82
CA SER A 601 -10.47 -4.93 -17.54
C SER A 601 -10.84 -4.77 -16.06
N GLY A 602 -9.95 -5.08 -15.11
CA GLY A 602 -10.22 -4.96 -13.66
C GLY A 602 -9.48 -3.80 -12.99
N GLU A 603 -9.26 -3.90 -11.67
CA GLU A 603 -8.63 -2.84 -10.88
C GLU A 603 -7.22 -2.46 -11.38
N ILE A 604 -6.44 -3.44 -11.87
CA ILE A 604 -5.10 -3.17 -12.42
C ILE A 604 -5.20 -2.35 -13.72
N LYS A 605 -6.19 -2.61 -14.59
CA LYS A 605 -6.45 -1.79 -15.78
C LYS A 605 -6.67 -0.33 -15.41
N HIS A 606 -7.53 -0.07 -14.42
CA HIS A 606 -7.85 1.28 -13.97
C HIS A 606 -6.63 2.01 -13.35
N LYS A 607 -5.76 1.31 -12.61
CA LYS A 607 -4.48 1.86 -12.13
C LYS A 607 -3.56 2.26 -13.29
N LEU A 608 -3.42 1.40 -14.30
CA LEU A 608 -2.58 1.64 -15.47
C LEU A 608 -3.10 2.81 -16.33
N ASP A 609 -4.42 2.95 -16.47
CA ASP A 609 -5.04 4.12 -17.13
C ASP A 609 -4.81 5.42 -16.32
N GLY A 610 -4.92 5.34 -14.98
CA GLY A 610 -4.58 6.44 -14.08
C GLY A 610 -3.10 6.86 -14.19
N MET A 611 -2.18 5.90 -14.35
CA MET A 611 -0.76 6.18 -14.63
C MET A 611 -0.58 6.82 -16.02
N ALA A 612 -1.25 6.33 -17.06
CA ALA A 612 -1.21 6.93 -18.39
C ALA A 612 -1.64 8.41 -18.37
N ALA A 613 -2.66 8.75 -17.57
CA ALA A 613 -3.13 10.12 -17.40
C ALA A 613 -2.10 11.09 -16.76
N GLN A 614 -1.03 10.59 -16.11
CA GLN A 614 0.04 11.42 -15.54
C GLN A 614 1.10 11.86 -16.55
N PHE A 615 1.17 11.22 -17.73
CA PHE A 615 2.10 11.60 -18.79
C PHE A 615 1.54 12.76 -19.64
N PRO A 616 2.39 13.70 -20.11
CA PRO A 616 1.95 14.76 -20.99
C PRO A 616 1.58 14.23 -22.39
N ASP A 617 0.53 14.80 -23.01
CA ASP A 617 0.16 14.53 -24.41
C ASP A 617 1.26 14.99 -25.40
N ASN A 618 2.00 16.04 -25.02
CA ASN A 618 3.05 16.67 -25.82
C ASN A 618 4.16 17.20 -24.89
N GLN A 619 5.42 16.91 -25.21
CA GLN A 619 6.59 17.44 -24.50
C GLN A 619 7.63 17.93 -25.51
N LYS A 620 8.20 19.13 -25.30
CA LYS A 620 9.36 19.61 -26.07
C LYS A 620 10.64 18.96 -25.54
N VAL A 621 11.50 18.49 -26.44
CA VAL A 621 12.83 17.97 -26.06
C VAL A 621 13.73 19.12 -25.62
N LYS A 622 14.70 18.86 -24.74
CA LYS A 622 15.72 19.84 -24.29
C LYS A 622 16.31 20.61 -25.48
N GLY A 623 16.38 21.94 -25.35
CA GLY A 623 16.80 22.86 -26.42
C GLY A 623 15.68 23.31 -27.37
N GLY A 624 14.53 22.63 -27.42
CA GLY A 624 13.29 23.09 -28.06
C GLY A 624 13.26 23.11 -29.59
N TRP A 625 14.41 23.27 -30.27
CA TRP A 625 14.53 23.23 -31.73
C TRP A 625 14.50 21.81 -32.32
N LEU A 626 14.79 20.80 -31.49
CA LEU A 626 14.83 19.39 -31.87
C LEU A 626 13.44 18.78 -32.10
N GLY A 627 12.38 19.37 -31.54
CA GLY A 627 10.99 18.99 -31.79
C GLY A 627 10.18 18.64 -30.53
N THR A 628 9.02 18.01 -30.78
CA THR A 628 8.05 17.57 -29.78
C THR A 628 7.93 16.04 -29.82
N VAL A 629 7.84 15.41 -28.65
CA VAL A 629 7.56 13.99 -28.44
C VAL A 629 6.22 13.82 -27.70
N HIS A 630 5.68 12.60 -27.70
CA HIS A 630 4.35 12.28 -27.17
C HIS A 630 4.38 11.19 -26.08
N PRO A 631 4.91 11.47 -24.86
CA PRO A 631 5.18 10.45 -23.85
C PRO A 631 3.96 9.61 -23.46
N LYS A 632 2.78 10.21 -23.37
CA LYS A 632 1.52 9.51 -23.07
C LYS A 632 1.10 8.54 -24.17
N ALA A 633 1.25 8.92 -25.44
CA ALA A 633 0.97 8.04 -26.57
C ALA A 633 1.97 6.88 -26.63
N ALA A 634 3.23 7.15 -26.27
CA ALA A 634 4.28 6.14 -26.14
C ALA A 634 4.06 5.20 -24.93
N PHE A 635 3.56 5.69 -23.80
CA PHE A 635 3.17 4.85 -22.66
C PHE A 635 2.04 3.90 -23.05
N ILE A 636 1.00 4.42 -23.71
CA ILE A 636 -0.15 3.63 -24.14
C ILE A 636 0.26 2.56 -25.16
N ASN A 637 1.05 2.91 -26.18
CA ASN A 637 1.33 1.99 -27.29
C ASN A 637 2.60 1.15 -27.13
N GLY A 638 3.63 1.66 -26.44
CA GLY A 638 4.91 0.96 -26.20
C GLY A 638 4.88 0.04 -24.98
N PHE A 639 4.25 0.45 -23.88
CA PHE A 639 4.21 -0.34 -22.63
C PHE A 639 2.83 -0.98 -22.38
N LEU A 640 1.77 -0.17 -22.32
CA LEU A 640 0.47 -0.62 -21.86
C LEU A 640 -0.20 -1.59 -22.84
N ASN A 641 -0.31 -1.26 -24.12
CA ASN A 641 -0.96 -2.12 -25.12
C ASN A 641 -0.27 -3.50 -25.24
N PRO A 642 1.07 -3.62 -25.25
CA PRO A 642 1.75 -4.93 -25.16
C PRO A 642 1.45 -5.70 -23.87
N LEU A 643 1.46 -5.04 -22.70
CA LEU A 643 1.08 -5.64 -21.42
C LEU A 643 -0.38 -6.16 -21.43
N LEU A 644 -1.31 -5.42 -22.03
CA LEU A 644 -2.71 -5.84 -22.19
C LEU A 644 -2.86 -7.02 -23.17
N ALA A 645 -2.07 -7.02 -24.25
CA ALA A 645 -2.12 -8.06 -25.28
C ALA A 645 -1.52 -9.40 -24.80
N ASN A 646 -0.47 -9.37 -23.97
CA ASN A 646 0.12 -10.56 -23.37
C ASN A 646 0.59 -10.30 -21.92
N PRO A 647 -0.32 -10.36 -20.93
CA PRO A 647 -0.01 -10.05 -19.53
C PRO A 647 1.10 -10.92 -18.92
N LEU A 648 1.26 -12.17 -19.35
CA LEU A 648 2.35 -13.04 -18.90
C LEU A 648 3.71 -12.51 -19.37
N VAL A 649 3.84 -12.20 -20.66
CA VAL A 649 5.11 -11.69 -21.21
C VAL A 649 5.43 -10.29 -20.70
N GLY A 650 4.42 -9.41 -20.54
CA GLY A 650 4.62 -8.09 -19.95
C GLY A 650 5.02 -8.12 -18.48
N LEU A 651 4.44 -9.03 -17.67
CA LEU A 651 4.89 -9.21 -16.27
C LEU A 651 6.28 -9.86 -16.18
N ARG A 652 6.62 -10.80 -17.08
CA ARG A 652 7.98 -11.34 -17.18
C ARG A 652 9.00 -10.26 -17.51
N SER A 653 8.74 -9.37 -18.47
CA SER A 653 9.70 -8.31 -18.85
C SER A 653 9.82 -7.18 -17.81
N VAL A 654 8.90 -7.12 -16.84
CA VAL A 654 9.07 -6.35 -15.59
C VAL A 654 9.87 -7.12 -14.54
N ILE A 655 9.57 -8.40 -14.30
CA ILE A 655 10.30 -9.21 -13.31
C ILE A 655 11.77 -9.38 -13.70
N ASP A 656 12.02 -9.82 -14.92
CA ASP A 656 13.34 -10.08 -15.49
C ASP A 656 13.84 -8.90 -16.34
N PHE A 657 13.46 -7.66 -15.98
CA PHE A 657 13.88 -6.44 -16.70
C PHE A 657 15.40 -6.40 -16.93
N ASN A 658 15.79 -6.18 -18.19
CA ASN A 658 17.17 -5.98 -18.65
C ASN A 658 17.31 -4.61 -19.31
N PRO A 659 18.22 -3.72 -18.87
CA PRO A 659 18.37 -2.40 -19.48
C PRO A 659 19.05 -2.43 -20.86
N SER A 660 19.68 -3.54 -21.27
CA SER A 660 20.17 -3.73 -22.64
C SER A 660 19.07 -4.05 -23.66
N GLU A 661 17.84 -4.33 -23.21
CA GLU A 661 16.76 -4.90 -24.05
C GLU A 661 16.36 -4.00 -25.24
N GLY A 662 16.90 -4.33 -26.41
CA GLY A 662 16.62 -3.63 -27.67
C GLY A 662 17.49 -2.39 -27.90
N GLN A 663 18.66 -2.31 -27.26
CA GLN A 663 19.72 -1.41 -27.69
C GLN A 663 20.49 -2.01 -28.90
N ALA A 664 21.50 -1.31 -29.40
CA ALA A 664 22.43 -1.86 -30.38
C ALA A 664 23.69 -2.36 -29.66
N GLY A 665 24.26 -3.48 -30.10
CA GLY A 665 25.36 -4.22 -29.44
C GLY A 665 26.75 -3.54 -29.40
N PHE A 666 26.79 -2.22 -29.24
CA PHE A 666 27.94 -1.44 -28.75
C PHE A 666 27.55 -0.57 -27.53
N ASN A 667 26.36 -0.82 -26.96
CA ASN A 667 25.74 -0.07 -25.87
C ASN A 667 25.08 -1.01 -24.83
N GLU A 668 25.16 -2.33 -25.02
CA GLU A 668 24.47 -3.33 -24.18
C GLU A 668 25.28 -3.65 -22.91
N ASP A 669 26.59 -3.73 -23.11
CA ASP A 669 27.68 -3.75 -22.15
C ASP A 669 27.72 -2.47 -21.29
N ASP A 670 27.89 -1.29 -21.92
CA ASP A 670 27.94 0.04 -21.27
C ASP A 670 26.80 0.22 -20.25
N VAL A 671 25.57 -0.07 -20.67
CA VAL A 671 24.37 0.16 -19.88
C VAL A 671 24.18 -0.88 -18.75
N VAL A 672 24.79 -2.07 -18.88
CA VAL A 672 24.92 -3.00 -17.75
C VAL A 672 26.02 -2.54 -16.79
N MET A 673 27.12 -1.96 -17.28
CA MET A 673 28.19 -1.40 -16.45
C MET A 673 27.69 -0.22 -15.59
N GLU A 674 26.80 0.62 -16.14
CA GLU A 674 26.10 1.69 -15.42
C GLU A 674 25.10 1.22 -14.33
N GLU A 675 24.68 -0.06 -14.29
CA GLU A 675 23.81 -0.55 -13.20
C GLU A 675 24.52 -0.52 -11.83
N SER A 676 23.78 -0.13 -10.79
CA SER A 676 24.33 -0.04 -9.44
C SER A 676 24.66 -1.43 -8.88
N THR A 677 25.91 -1.62 -8.45
CA THR A 677 26.37 -2.88 -7.86
C THR A 677 25.58 -3.29 -6.60
N ASN A 678 24.96 -2.32 -5.92
CA ASN A 678 24.05 -2.55 -4.77
C ASN A 678 22.77 -3.33 -5.13
N ASP A 679 22.38 -3.38 -6.40
CA ASP A 679 21.22 -4.13 -6.87
C ASP A 679 21.60 -5.56 -7.35
N LEU A 680 22.87 -5.84 -7.63
CA LEU A 680 23.33 -7.17 -8.08
C LEU A 680 22.91 -8.31 -7.13
N PRO A 681 23.00 -8.20 -5.78
CA PRO A 681 22.52 -9.25 -4.87
C PRO A 681 21.01 -9.53 -4.96
N LYS A 682 20.23 -8.59 -5.50
CA LYS A 682 18.77 -8.62 -5.59
C LYS A 682 18.24 -9.16 -6.92
N LEU A 683 19.11 -9.29 -7.94
CA LEU A 683 18.74 -9.77 -9.28
C LEU A 683 18.29 -11.24 -9.28
N THR A 684 17.27 -11.55 -10.09
CA THR A 684 16.86 -12.93 -10.38
C THR A 684 17.97 -13.70 -11.12
N LEU A 685 17.89 -15.03 -11.15
CA LEU A 685 18.83 -15.85 -11.92
C LEU A 685 18.78 -15.57 -13.44
N ASN A 686 17.60 -15.24 -13.98
CA ASN A 686 17.43 -14.85 -15.38
C ASN A 686 18.10 -13.49 -15.63
N GLN A 687 17.77 -12.47 -14.82
CA GLN A 687 18.39 -11.15 -14.92
C GLN A 687 19.91 -11.23 -14.91
N ARG A 688 20.50 -12.02 -14.00
CA ARG A 688 21.95 -12.22 -13.91
C ARG A 688 22.52 -12.86 -15.19
N ALA A 689 21.88 -13.90 -15.72
CA ALA A 689 22.32 -14.55 -16.95
C ALA A 689 22.25 -13.58 -18.15
N ASP A 690 21.23 -12.73 -18.20
CA ASP A 690 21.07 -11.74 -19.26
C ASP A 690 22.09 -10.60 -19.17
N ARG A 691 22.48 -10.14 -17.96
CA ARG A 691 23.62 -9.21 -17.79
C ARG A 691 24.93 -9.86 -18.23
N VAL A 692 25.18 -11.13 -17.85
CA VAL A 692 26.41 -11.82 -18.25
C VAL A 692 26.46 -11.97 -19.78
N ARG A 693 25.37 -12.38 -20.44
CA ARG A 693 25.31 -12.47 -21.91
C ARG A 693 25.48 -11.12 -22.61
N ALA A 694 25.00 -10.01 -22.04
CA ALA A 694 25.27 -8.67 -22.56
C ALA A 694 26.77 -8.29 -22.50
N LEU A 695 27.46 -8.61 -21.38
CA LEU A 695 28.88 -8.31 -21.17
C LEU A 695 29.85 -9.21 -21.97
N ILE A 696 29.41 -10.40 -22.40
CA ILE A 696 30.24 -11.35 -23.18
C ILE A 696 29.86 -11.45 -24.66
N GLY A 697 28.77 -10.81 -25.10
CA GLY A 697 28.32 -10.83 -26.50
C GLY A 697 29.12 -9.93 -27.46
N GLY A 698 30.07 -9.15 -26.94
CA GLY A 698 30.87 -8.16 -27.67
C GLY A 698 32.38 -8.40 -27.60
N TRP A 699 33.16 -7.32 -27.47
CA TRP A 699 34.58 -7.41 -27.10
C TRP A 699 34.72 -7.09 -25.62
N THR A 700 34.88 -8.11 -24.78
CA THR A 700 34.84 -7.93 -23.33
C THR A 700 36.09 -7.23 -22.77
N GLY A 701 35.86 -6.11 -22.09
CA GLY A 701 36.85 -5.36 -21.32
C GLY A 701 37.32 -6.07 -20.04
N GLU A 702 38.42 -5.60 -19.45
CA GLU A 702 38.91 -6.15 -18.17
C GLU A 702 37.89 -5.91 -17.05
N ASP A 703 37.30 -4.73 -16.99
CA ASP A 703 36.28 -4.30 -16.02
C ASP A 703 34.91 -4.96 -16.24
N GLU A 704 34.51 -5.19 -17.48
CA GLU A 704 33.32 -6.00 -17.82
C GLU A 704 33.48 -7.45 -17.34
N GLY A 705 34.67 -8.04 -17.53
CA GLY A 705 35.00 -9.35 -16.98
C GLY A 705 35.02 -9.40 -15.45
N GLU A 706 35.40 -8.30 -14.79
CA GLU A 706 35.23 -8.15 -13.34
C GLU A 706 33.75 -8.02 -12.93
N ARG A 707 32.90 -7.34 -13.73
CA ARG A 707 31.46 -7.27 -13.49
C ARG A 707 30.79 -8.64 -13.66
N VAL A 708 31.20 -9.47 -14.62
CA VAL A 708 30.78 -10.89 -14.70
C VAL A 708 31.13 -11.63 -13.40
N ILE A 709 32.36 -11.47 -12.89
CA ILE A 709 32.77 -12.04 -11.59
C ILE A 709 31.91 -11.50 -10.43
N GLU A 710 31.57 -10.21 -10.43
CA GLU A 710 30.71 -9.58 -9.42
C GLU A 710 29.28 -10.16 -9.44
N ILE A 711 28.70 -10.36 -10.63
CA ILE A 711 27.38 -10.96 -10.83
C ILE A 711 27.33 -12.41 -10.31
N PHE A 712 28.39 -13.20 -10.50
CA PHE A 712 28.49 -14.56 -9.97
C PHE A 712 28.79 -14.58 -8.46
N SER A 713 29.68 -13.72 -7.96
CA SER A 713 30.03 -13.70 -6.52
C SER A 713 28.85 -13.27 -5.64
N THR A 714 28.03 -12.33 -6.11
CA THR A 714 26.79 -11.89 -5.43
C THR A 714 25.61 -12.85 -5.61
N ALA A 715 25.74 -13.92 -6.38
CA ALA A 715 24.79 -15.03 -6.43
C ALA A 715 25.09 -16.02 -5.29
N SER A 716 24.07 -16.69 -4.75
CA SER A 716 24.31 -17.65 -3.66
C SER A 716 25.00 -18.90 -4.18
N VAL A 717 25.73 -19.61 -3.32
CA VAL A 717 26.61 -20.73 -3.72
C VAL A 717 25.84 -21.86 -4.41
N THR A 718 24.56 -22.07 -4.09
CA THR A 718 23.69 -23.04 -4.78
C THR A 718 23.26 -22.58 -6.17
N ASP A 719 23.25 -21.27 -6.42
CA ASP A 719 22.69 -20.67 -7.63
C ASP A 719 23.75 -20.48 -8.71
N ARG A 720 25.04 -20.32 -8.33
CA ARG A 720 26.16 -20.12 -9.28
C ARG A 720 26.27 -21.20 -10.36
N PRO A 721 26.13 -22.52 -10.07
CA PRO A 721 26.13 -23.56 -11.11
C PRO A 721 24.89 -23.50 -12.03
N GLN A 722 23.77 -22.97 -11.53
CA GLN A 722 22.57 -22.74 -12.34
C GLN A 722 22.68 -21.47 -13.19
N LEU A 723 23.34 -20.42 -12.69
CA LEU A 723 23.65 -19.20 -13.43
C LEU A 723 24.55 -19.52 -14.64
N TYR A 724 25.64 -20.26 -14.42
CA TYR A 724 26.48 -20.78 -15.51
C TYR A 724 25.64 -21.53 -16.56
N ARG A 725 24.77 -22.45 -16.12
CA ARG A 725 23.88 -23.20 -17.01
C ARG A 725 22.83 -22.34 -17.74
N LEU A 726 22.46 -21.17 -17.22
CA LEU A 726 21.57 -20.24 -17.92
C LEU A 726 22.30 -19.41 -18.97
N VAL A 727 23.62 -19.20 -18.81
CA VAL A 727 24.48 -18.60 -19.83
C VAL A 727 24.77 -19.65 -20.92
N GLU A 728 25.52 -20.71 -20.59
CA GLU A 728 26.05 -21.71 -21.55
C GLU A 728 25.07 -22.82 -21.98
N GLY A 729 23.85 -22.83 -21.43
CA GLY A 729 22.84 -23.87 -21.67
C GLY A 729 23.14 -25.25 -21.06
N HIS A 730 24.40 -25.60 -20.79
CA HIS A 730 24.82 -26.89 -20.23
C HIS A 730 25.18 -26.85 -18.74
N ALA A 731 25.25 -28.02 -18.09
CA ALA A 731 25.52 -28.08 -16.65
C ALA A 731 27.00 -27.83 -16.32
N TRP A 732 27.26 -27.11 -15.23
CA TRP A 732 28.60 -26.98 -14.64
C TRP A 732 29.06 -28.31 -14.07
N THR A 733 30.25 -28.77 -14.48
CA THR A 733 30.84 -30.05 -14.03
C THR A 733 32.01 -29.91 -13.05
N GLY A 734 32.29 -28.69 -12.57
CA GLY A 734 33.41 -28.38 -11.66
C GLY A 734 34.59 -27.68 -12.31
N ASP A 735 34.65 -27.69 -13.64
CA ASP A 735 35.62 -26.99 -14.48
C ASP A 735 34.97 -26.68 -15.84
N TRP A 736 35.62 -25.82 -16.64
CA TRP A 736 35.20 -25.41 -17.99
C TRP A 736 35.20 -26.59 -18.99
N ILE A 737 34.42 -26.51 -20.08
CA ILE A 737 34.32 -27.61 -21.05
C ILE A 737 35.20 -27.33 -22.29
N GLU A 738 36.51 -27.58 -22.14
CA GLU A 738 37.49 -27.41 -23.21
C GLU A 738 37.47 -28.57 -24.25
N GLY A 739 37.40 -28.26 -25.56
CA GLY A 739 37.49 -29.27 -26.62
C GLY A 739 37.49 -28.73 -28.06
N VAL A 740 38.05 -29.50 -29.00
CA VAL A 740 38.11 -29.12 -30.45
C VAL A 740 36.77 -29.37 -31.19
N PHE A 741 35.74 -29.80 -30.46
CA PHE A 741 34.38 -30.06 -30.97
C PHE A 741 33.28 -29.57 -30.02
N THR A 742 33.66 -28.80 -29.00
CA THR A 742 32.73 -28.09 -28.10
C THR A 742 32.61 -26.69 -28.65
N THR A 743 31.55 -26.44 -29.40
CA THR A 743 31.11 -25.09 -29.75
C THR A 743 30.57 -24.42 -28.49
N ASP A 744 31.08 -23.22 -28.21
CA ASP A 744 30.42 -22.18 -27.41
C ASP A 744 30.31 -22.52 -25.90
N ASP A 745 31.38 -22.21 -25.15
CA ASP A 745 31.40 -21.95 -23.70
C ASP A 745 31.73 -20.43 -23.62
N ASP A 746 30.72 -19.58 -23.82
CA ASP A 746 30.84 -18.15 -24.15
C ASP A 746 31.70 -17.39 -23.13
N ILE A 747 31.58 -17.73 -21.84
CA ILE A 747 32.42 -17.18 -20.77
C ILE A 747 33.92 -17.47 -20.99
N VAL A 748 34.29 -18.62 -21.56
CA VAL A 748 35.68 -19.04 -21.78
C VAL A 748 36.33 -18.30 -22.94
N ASP A 749 35.58 -18.05 -24.01
CA ASP A 749 36.07 -17.28 -25.17
C ASP A 749 36.13 -15.76 -24.90
N ALA A 750 35.29 -15.25 -23.98
CA ALA A 750 35.25 -13.83 -23.61
C ALA A 750 36.26 -13.42 -22.52
N LEU A 751 36.44 -14.21 -21.45
CA LEU A 751 37.14 -13.74 -20.24
C LEU A 751 38.65 -14.01 -20.22
N TYR A 752 39.40 -13.10 -19.59
CA TYR A 752 40.84 -13.29 -19.37
C TYR A 752 41.13 -14.53 -18.50
N ARG A 753 42.24 -15.22 -18.77
CA ARG A 753 42.59 -16.46 -18.06
C ARG A 753 42.77 -16.29 -16.54
N SER A 754 43.07 -15.08 -16.06
CA SER A 754 43.06 -14.70 -14.64
C SER A 754 41.65 -14.71 -14.05
N GLN A 755 40.68 -14.17 -14.80
CA GLN A 755 39.27 -14.09 -14.44
C GLN A 755 38.62 -15.46 -14.45
N LEU A 756 38.85 -16.29 -15.48
CA LEU A 756 38.37 -17.68 -15.55
C LEU A 756 38.83 -18.53 -14.36
N ASN A 757 40.05 -18.32 -13.83
CA ASN A 757 40.50 -19.03 -12.63
C ASN A 757 39.71 -18.61 -11.38
N ARG A 758 39.46 -17.30 -11.20
CA ARG A 758 38.66 -16.76 -10.08
C ARG A 758 37.19 -17.16 -10.18
N LEU A 759 36.60 -17.04 -11.37
CA LEU A 759 35.20 -17.36 -11.62
C LEU A 759 34.91 -18.84 -11.39
N ARG A 760 35.78 -19.75 -11.86
CA ARG A 760 35.71 -21.19 -11.56
C ARG A 760 35.71 -21.47 -10.06
N ASP A 761 36.59 -20.80 -9.31
CA ASP A 761 36.70 -20.98 -7.87
C ASP A 761 35.44 -20.44 -7.14
N ILE A 762 34.88 -19.32 -7.61
CA ILE A 762 33.61 -18.75 -7.13
C ILE A 762 32.42 -19.69 -7.42
N ILE A 763 32.28 -20.24 -8.64
CA ILE A 763 31.21 -21.18 -9.00
C ILE A 763 31.32 -22.46 -8.15
N ASN A 764 32.55 -22.94 -7.90
CA ASN A 764 32.84 -24.06 -7.00
C ASN A 764 32.73 -23.73 -5.50
N GLY A 765 32.20 -22.56 -5.12
CA GLY A 765 31.91 -22.20 -3.73
C GLY A 765 33.12 -21.86 -2.86
N LYS A 766 34.27 -21.54 -3.46
CA LYS A 766 35.40 -20.92 -2.77
C LYS A 766 35.16 -19.40 -2.66
N ASN A 767 35.87 -18.77 -1.73
CA ASN A 767 35.93 -17.32 -1.50
C ASN A 767 37.34 -16.81 -1.82
#